data_AF-A0A973C4F3-F1
#
_entry.id   AF-A0A973C4F3-F1
#
_cell.length_a   1.000
_cell.length_b   1.000
_cell.length_c   1.000
_cell.angle_alpha   90.00
_cell.angle_beta   90.00
_cell.angle_gamma   90.00
#
_symmetry.space_group_name_H-M   'P 1'
#
loop_
_entity.id
_entity.type
_entity.pdbx_description
1 polymer ?
#
loop_
_entity_poly.entity_id
_entity_poly.type
_entity_poly.pdbx_seq_one_letter_code
_entity_poly.pdbx_strand_id
1 'polypeptide(L)'
;MLKDTLKSIQRLSVIITGCALLAACGSDSADSTDVSTSKPLVLNPRIQLTQGLSTTKQYALNATQTLQIIQSGLYGHASVQGDTFTYQANADAQGTDQVKIAIVSSNKIETINWLVRINEPTPRFTTLALGDTSKNKTWQCVNDNSIHQGVVWASPLQPAMQTYAWGDWLPTLPAFQAQCQFTDSDGNSQACTTDRLVEYANQQNWCGRNDWRLPESYEVKGLVSEQDYALDNNQAAIDPYFFTATGFESYWLANDNNPSHADNIAPTLDFATGRHTAVMQNKRKPKSVMLVSGVKRDTTLPSEQEKPQVEKDSFIRLDNSGQPLPKALQDDDYATTPWRCLDDMRGLVRDNLYLRDKQFSYVYWLTPNPQDITNTGQQLAMQAGVPKAIDDVNQAQFCGRSDWRLPTADELAMLLYKGEQDSDYSLLYAASLNQPEHGDYWVKTASGYGLYSLPTTVSLQPKSATDADIGRILLIATEFENRATEDPRSVNNHGKPNFDSLRQAYANNRDYWPQPFVDDMLNYQELGTMPKPSFPNDNPYSKLKVTLGEKLFFDPFLSQAGDVACSSCHDPKLSWGDRREVSIGHDRQRGKRNAPTIVNSAFLPVLFWDSRAATLEQQALMPIQDPVEMAETLPRLLSRLNAHPQYPNLFKQAFPENTMNTDITEQQLGMALATFQRTIISNKSRFDTFVTQVESTRDTSALSDKELWGLDIFRRNGRCVNCHMGAEFTDHKMQNVGLTYYQGFYEDLGLYNVDGKSSSVGKFKTPSLRDVMNNHPWFHNGLLDTMVGIISMYSAGMADNAAFGWNKYDPTYPVLSKQIRPLNLTVAEAKALETFLSAITAPTRQTPATKFELGIN
;
A
#
# COMPACT_ATOMS: atom_id res chain seq x y z
N MET A 1 26.25 50.94 -8.68
CA MET A 1 25.41 52.05 -8.16
C MET A 1 24.03 51.46 -7.96
N LEU A 2 23.32 51.54 -6.83
CA LEU A 2 23.51 52.05 -5.47
C LEU A 2 22.57 51.11 -4.68
N LYS A 3 23.03 50.29 -3.73
CA LYS A 3 23.09 50.62 -2.29
C LYS A 3 21.91 51.48 -1.83
N ASP A 4 20.85 50.81 -1.42
CA ASP A 4 20.18 50.91 -0.10
C ASP A 4 19.17 49.76 -0.11
N THR A 5 19.23 48.77 0.77
CA THR A 5 18.52 48.80 2.04
C THR A 5 18.97 47.60 2.90
N LEU A 6 18.93 47.78 4.23
CA LEU A 6 18.89 46.76 5.30
C LEU A 6 20.23 46.16 5.76
N LYS A 7 21.05 47.03 6.36
CA LYS A 7 21.77 46.74 7.60
C LYS A 7 20.76 46.50 8.74
N SER A 8 20.86 45.37 9.43
CA SER A 8 20.82 45.22 10.91
C SER A 8 20.25 43.85 11.33
N ILE A 9 21.10 42.83 11.22
CA ILE A 9 21.00 41.58 11.98
C ILE A 9 22.16 41.60 12.98
N GLN A 10 21.89 41.58 14.28
CA GLN A 10 22.54 40.71 15.29
C GLN A 10 22.21 41.08 16.76
N ARG A 11 21.72 40.05 17.49
CA ARG A 11 22.06 39.61 18.87
C ARG A 11 21.72 40.52 20.07
N LEU A 12 20.99 39.99 21.07
CA LEU A 12 21.56 39.41 22.31
C LEU A 12 20.48 38.82 23.26
N SER A 13 20.90 37.81 24.02
CA SER A 13 20.21 37.07 25.11
C SER A 13 20.03 37.89 26.41
N VAL A 14 19.12 37.47 27.32
CA VAL A 14 19.29 37.38 28.80
C VAL A 14 18.03 36.78 29.48
N ILE A 15 18.26 36.12 30.62
CA ILE A 15 17.47 35.17 31.44
C ILE A 15 16.73 35.89 32.59
N ILE A 16 15.69 35.25 33.20
CA ILE A 16 15.36 35.14 34.66
C ILE A 16 13.87 35.38 35.04
N THR A 17 13.20 34.29 35.51
CA THR A 17 12.25 34.11 36.66
C THR A 17 10.99 34.99 36.77
N GLY A 18 9.77 34.59 37.18
CA GLY A 18 9.13 33.39 37.74
C GLY A 18 7.82 33.82 38.45
N CYS A 19 6.89 32.87 38.71
CA CYS A 19 5.63 32.99 39.49
C CYS A 19 4.48 33.86 38.91
N ALA A 20 3.19 33.71 39.23
CA ALA A 20 2.30 32.65 39.71
C ALA A 20 0.95 33.35 40.06
N LEU A 21 -0.18 32.77 39.60
CA LEU A 21 -1.56 32.86 40.11
C LEU A 21 -2.43 34.15 40.03
N LEU A 22 -3.66 33.91 39.51
CA LEU A 22 -5.00 34.43 39.87
C LEU A 22 -5.31 35.93 39.61
N ALA A 23 -6.51 36.40 39.29
CA ALA A 23 -7.78 35.88 38.77
C ALA A 23 -8.69 37.13 38.55
N ALA A 24 -9.71 36.96 37.72
CA ALA A 24 -10.99 37.71 37.68
C ALA A 24 -11.13 39.01 36.85
N CYS A 25 -11.85 38.81 35.72
CA CYS A 25 -13.12 39.45 35.36
C CYS A 25 -13.21 40.80 34.60
N GLY A 26 -13.87 40.71 33.43
CA GLY A 26 -14.70 41.73 32.77
C GLY A 26 -13.97 42.65 31.80
N SER A 27 -14.44 43.00 30.59
CA SER A 27 -15.55 42.60 29.70
C SER A 27 -15.42 43.49 28.46
N ASP A 28 -15.91 43.01 27.30
CA ASP A 28 -16.19 43.72 26.04
C ASP A 28 -14.96 44.12 25.19
N SER A 29 -14.90 43.94 23.87
CA SER A 29 -15.76 43.38 22.83
C SER A 29 -14.98 43.44 21.50
N ALA A 30 -15.41 42.65 20.51
CA ALA A 30 -15.18 42.78 19.06
C ALA A 30 -13.99 42.03 18.40
N ASP A 31 -14.40 41.00 17.65
CA ASP A 31 -13.94 40.59 16.31
C ASP A 31 -12.45 40.29 16.04
N SER A 32 -12.14 39.00 15.96
CA SER A 32 -11.78 38.40 14.67
C SER A 32 -11.90 36.88 14.71
N THR A 33 -12.66 36.35 13.76
CA THR A 33 -12.83 34.93 13.49
C THR A 33 -11.59 34.37 12.82
N ASP A 34 -10.80 33.57 13.53
CA ASP A 34 -9.89 32.61 12.92
C ASP A 34 -10.14 31.23 13.52
N VAL A 35 -11.14 30.54 12.96
CA VAL A 35 -11.40 29.14 13.27
C VAL A 35 -10.46 28.31 12.40
N SER A 36 -9.28 28.07 12.95
CA SER A 36 -8.51 26.84 12.71
C SER A 36 -9.46 25.64 12.76
N THR A 37 -9.84 25.13 11.59
CA THR A 37 -10.46 23.82 11.47
C THR A 37 -9.33 22.80 11.34
N SER A 38 -8.76 22.44 12.49
CA SER A 38 -8.03 21.19 12.63
C SER A 38 -8.94 20.06 12.17
N LYS A 39 -8.67 19.49 11.00
CA LYS A 39 -9.27 18.22 10.57
C LYS A 39 -8.92 17.18 11.63
N PRO A 40 -9.87 16.45 12.22
CA PRO A 40 -9.51 15.25 12.95
C PRO A 40 -9.09 14.20 11.92
N LEU A 41 -7.84 13.77 11.99
CA LEU A 41 -7.45 12.47 11.47
C LEU A 41 -8.17 11.44 12.35
N VAL A 42 -9.30 10.90 11.88
CA VAL A 42 -10.01 9.85 12.63
C VAL A 42 -9.28 8.54 12.34
N LEU A 43 -8.31 8.21 13.19
CA LEU A 43 -7.68 6.89 13.21
C LEU A 43 -8.66 5.90 13.86
N ASN A 44 -8.89 4.77 13.20
CA ASN A 44 -9.62 3.63 13.78
C ASN A 44 -8.61 2.76 14.53
N PRO A 45 -8.58 2.75 15.88
CA PRO A 45 -7.68 1.88 16.63
C PRO A 45 -7.96 0.40 16.29
N ARG A 46 -6.90 -0.32 15.90
CA ARG A 46 -6.92 -1.76 15.65
C ARG A 46 -6.17 -2.45 16.78
N ILE A 47 -6.79 -3.41 17.45
CA ILE A 47 -6.16 -4.22 18.50
C ILE A 47 -6.38 -5.70 18.20
N GLN A 48 -5.37 -6.53 18.45
CA GLN A 48 -5.55 -7.99 18.52
C GLN A 48 -5.66 -8.43 19.98
N LEU A 49 -6.64 -9.28 20.27
CA LEU A 49 -6.87 -9.90 21.58
C LEU A 49 -6.95 -11.42 21.42
N THR A 50 -6.53 -12.16 22.44
CA THR A 50 -6.86 -13.58 22.52
C THR A 50 -8.25 -13.73 23.15
N GLN A 51 -8.92 -14.83 22.82
CA GLN A 51 -10.10 -15.31 23.53
C GLN A 51 -10.03 -15.10 25.04
N GLY A 52 -11.06 -14.45 25.61
CA GLY A 52 -11.17 -14.21 27.05
C GLY A 52 -10.31 -13.08 27.64
N LEU A 53 -9.56 -12.32 26.85
CA LEU A 53 -8.73 -11.20 27.33
C LEU A 53 -9.40 -9.83 27.15
N SER A 54 -8.96 -8.83 27.92
CA SER A 54 -9.40 -7.43 27.81
C SER A 54 -8.30 -6.46 27.41
N THR A 55 -8.71 -5.35 26.78
CA THR A 55 -7.89 -4.15 26.59
C THR A 55 -8.61 -2.92 27.15
N THR A 56 -7.84 -1.92 27.58
CA THR A 56 -8.35 -0.68 28.16
C THR A 56 -7.61 0.51 27.54
N LYS A 57 -8.35 1.59 27.22
CA LYS A 57 -7.82 2.86 26.70
C LYS A 57 -8.42 4.04 27.44
N GLN A 58 -7.55 4.89 27.97
CA GLN A 58 -7.94 6.17 28.55
C GLN A 58 -7.87 7.29 27.49
N TYR A 59 -8.87 8.17 27.48
CA TYR A 59 -9.00 9.30 26.57
C TYR A 59 -8.77 10.62 27.30
N ALA A 60 -8.05 11.55 26.69
CA ALA A 60 -7.94 12.90 27.22
C ALA A 60 -9.22 13.69 26.90
N LEU A 61 -10.13 13.80 27.87
CA LEU A 61 -11.38 14.57 27.73
C LEU A 61 -11.27 15.94 28.42
N ASN A 62 -11.84 16.97 27.81
CA ASN A 62 -12.04 18.27 28.48
C ASN A 62 -13.31 18.26 29.37
N ALA A 63 -13.47 19.28 30.21
CA ALA A 63 -14.55 19.34 31.21
C ALA A 63 -15.99 19.29 30.63
N THR A 64 -16.16 19.48 29.32
CA THR A 64 -17.46 19.44 28.63
C THR A 64 -17.67 18.20 27.77
N GLN A 65 -16.68 17.32 27.72
CA GLN A 65 -16.70 16.11 26.90
C GLN A 65 -17.07 14.88 27.73
N THR A 66 -17.82 13.97 27.12
CA THR A 66 -18.13 12.65 27.69
C THR A 66 -17.83 11.56 26.67
N LEU A 67 -17.35 10.41 27.13
CA LEU A 67 -17.17 9.23 26.28
C LEU A 67 -18.41 8.34 26.37
N GLN A 68 -18.93 7.91 25.22
CA GLN A 68 -20.13 7.07 25.14
C GLN A 68 -19.93 5.93 24.15
N ILE A 69 -20.49 4.75 24.42
CA ILE A 69 -20.56 3.66 23.44
C ILE A 69 -21.75 3.91 22.53
N ILE A 70 -21.49 4.01 21.22
CA ILE A 70 -22.51 4.16 20.19
C ILE A 70 -22.90 2.80 19.60
N GLN A 71 -21.92 1.90 19.44
CA GLN A 71 -22.13 0.57 18.90
C GLN A 71 -21.31 -0.43 19.71
N SER A 72 -21.99 -1.38 20.34
CA SER A 72 -21.33 -2.49 21.03
C SER A 72 -20.73 -3.49 20.05
N GLY A 73 -19.74 -4.24 20.53
CA GLY A 73 -19.13 -5.34 19.79
C GLY A 73 -19.99 -6.61 19.81
N LEU A 74 -19.77 -7.48 18.83
CA LEU A 74 -20.37 -8.81 18.65
C LEU A 74 -19.63 -9.92 19.39
N TYR A 75 -18.32 -9.77 19.58
CA TYR A 75 -17.40 -10.81 20.03
C TYR A 75 -16.79 -10.52 21.41
N GLY A 76 -17.14 -9.38 22.00
CA GLY A 76 -16.72 -8.99 23.33
C GLY A 76 -17.60 -7.91 23.92
N HIS A 77 -17.37 -7.62 25.20
CA HIS A 77 -18.10 -6.63 25.96
C HIS A 77 -17.32 -5.32 26.02
N ALA A 78 -17.90 -4.25 25.47
CA ALA A 78 -17.40 -2.89 25.59
C ALA A 78 -18.03 -2.18 26.79
N SER A 79 -17.23 -1.46 27.58
CA SER A 79 -17.69 -0.60 28.67
C SER A 79 -16.93 0.73 28.70
N VAL A 80 -17.60 1.79 29.13
CA VAL A 80 -16.97 3.10 29.37
C VAL A 80 -17.21 3.51 30.82
N GLN A 81 -16.14 3.93 31.51
CA GLN A 81 -16.19 4.49 32.85
C GLN A 81 -15.38 5.79 32.87
N GLY A 82 -16.07 6.94 32.98
CA GLY A 82 -15.44 8.25 32.91
C GLY A 82 -14.80 8.50 31.54
N ASP A 83 -13.48 8.64 31.53
CA ASP A 83 -12.65 8.84 30.33
C ASP A 83 -12.03 7.54 29.79
N THR A 84 -12.38 6.39 30.39
CA THR A 84 -11.74 5.10 30.13
C THR A 84 -12.69 4.16 29.40
N PHE A 85 -12.26 3.67 28.23
CA PHE A 85 -12.89 2.61 27.46
C PHE A 85 -12.24 1.27 27.80
N THR A 86 -13.03 0.21 27.97
CA THR A 86 -12.55 -1.16 28.13
C THR A 86 -13.31 -2.07 27.17
N TYR A 87 -12.61 -3.00 26.54
CA TYR A 87 -13.18 -4.06 25.74
C TYR A 87 -12.68 -5.42 26.22
N GLN A 88 -13.59 -6.35 26.47
CA GLN A 88 -13.32 -7.69 26.97
C GLN A 88 -13.79 -8.72 25.93
N ALA A 89 -12.88 -9.46 25.31
CA ALA A 89 -13.21 -10.54 24.39
C ALA A 89 -13.93 -11.67 25.14
N ASN A 90 -14.95 -12.26 24.51
CA ASN A 90 -15.60 -13.46 25.02
C ASN A 90 -14.64 -14.66 24.95
N ALA A 91 -14.83 -15.63 25.84
CA ALA A 91 -13.94 -16.80 25.96
C ALA A 91 -13.88 -17.68 24.70
N ASP A 92 -14.93 -17.70 23.88
CA ASP A 92 -15.02 -18.56 22.69
C ASP A 92 -15.10 -17.75 21.38
N ALA A 93 -14.85 -16.45 21.43
CA ALA A 93 -14.99 -15.60 20.26
C ALA A 93 -13.79 -15.69 19.32
N GLN A 94 -14.03 -15.62 18.02
CA GLN A 94 -12.98 -15.56 17.00
C GLN A 94 -13.44 -14.65 15.86
N GLY A 95 -12.53 -13.84 15.34
CA GLY A 95 -12.80 -12.90 14.25
C GLY A 95 -12.66 -11.44 14.68
N THR A 96 -12.96 -10.52 13.76
CA THR A 96 -12.82 -9.08 14.03
C THR A 96 -14.13 -8.50 14.54
N ASP A 97 -14.10 -7.98 15.74
CA ASP A 97 -15.17 -7.19 16.32
C ASP A 97 -15.06 -5.71 15.94
N GLN A 98 -16.21 -5.03 15.89
CA GLN A 98 -16.31 -3.59 15.67
C GLN A 98 -17.09 -2.94 16.79
N VAL A 99 -16.42 -2.05 17.53
CA VAL A 99 -17.04 -1.25 18.59
C VAL A 99 -16.95 0.21 18.18
N LYS A 100 -18.04 0.96 18.27
CA LYS A 100 -18.00 2.42 18.07
C LYS A 100 -18.21 3.12 19.39
N ILE A 101 -17.34 4.08 19.68
CA ILE A 101 -17.52 5.00 20.78
C ILE A 101 -17.52 6.43 20.24
N ALA A 102 -18.04 7.39 20.99
CA ALA A 102 -17.91 8.80 20.66
C ALA A 102 -17.48 9.62 21.85
N ILE A 103 -16.72 10.66 21.53
CA ILE A 103 -16.51 11.82 22.38
C ILE A 103 -17.64 12.80 22.06
N VAL A 104 -18.53 13.00 23.02
CA VAL A 104 -19.72 13.84 22.91
C VAL A 104 -19.47 15.15 23.65
N SER A 105 -19.68 16.27 22.95
CA SER A 105 -19.68 17.64 23.50
C SER A 105 -20.99 18.34 23.10
N SER A 106 -21.28 19.51 23.68
CA SER A 106 -22.55 20.23 23.48
C SER A 106 -22.86 20.61 22.02
N ASN A 107 -21.85 20.69 21.15
CA ASN A 107 -21.98 21.11 19.76
C ASN A 107 -21.33 20.16 18.73
N LYS A 108 -20.73 19.05 19.17
CA LYS A 108 -20.00 18.13 18.28
C LYS A 108 -19.96 16.71 18.84
N ILE A 109 -20.15 15.73 17.95
CA ILE A 109 -19.95 14.30 18.22
C ILE A 109 -18.78 13.84 17.35
N GLU A 110 -17.73 13.31 17.98
CA GLU A 110 -16.59 12.71 17.30
C GLU A 110 -16.62 11.20 17.51
N THR A 111 -16.81 10.44 16.44
CA THR A 111 -16.92 8.97 16.48
C THR A 111 -15.56 8.32 16.28
N ILE A 112 -15.29 7.28 17.06
CA ILE A 112 -14.08 6.44 17.03
C ILE A 112 -14.52 5.00 16.79
N ASN A 113 -14.05 4.38 15.70
CA ASN A 113 -14.34 2.97 15.42
C ASN A 113 -13.16 2.09 15.83
N TRP A 114 -13.38 1.26 16.84
CA TRP A 114 -12.47 0.22 17.28
C TRP A 114 -12.67 -1.05 16.46
N LEU A 115 -11.57 -1.60 15.96
CA LEU A 115 -11.50 -2.90 15.31
C LEU A 115 -10.72 -3.85 16.20
N VAL A 116 -11.38 -4.84 16.80
CA VAL A 116 -10.75 -5.78 17.73
C VAL A 116 -10.69 -7.17 17.10
N ARG A 117 -9.51 -7.63 16.68
CA ARG A 117 -9.33 -8.99 16.16
C ARG A 117 -9.16 -9.97 17.31
N ILE A 118 -10.05 -10.94 17.44
CA ILE A 118 -9.96 -11.99 18.45
C ILE A 118 -9.44 -13.27 17.81
N ASN A 119 -8.29 -13.76 18.25
CA ASN A 119 -7.64 -14.96 17.72
C ASN A 119 -7.79 -16.15 18.70
N GLU A 120 -7.76 -17.36 18.13
CA GLU A 120 -7.58 -18.60 18.89
C GLU A 120 -6.18 -18.64 19.55
N PRO A 121 -6.01 -19.38 20.66
CA PRO A 121 -4.74 -19.48 21.35
C PRO A 121 -3.75 -20.40 20.61
N THR A 122 -3.10 -19.88 19.59
CA THR A 122 -1.74 -20.31 19.20
C THR A 122 -0.84 -19.08 19.19
N PRO A 123 -0.42 -18.60 20.37
CA PRO A 123 0.46 -17.46 20.42
C PRO A 123 1.76 -17.79 19.67
N ARG A 124 2.23 -16.83 18.88
CA ARG A 124 3.53 -16.91 18.19
C ARG A 124 4.66 -17.25 19.16
N PHE A 125 4.56 -16.76 20.39
CA PHE A 125 5.52 -17.00 21.45
C PHE A 125 4.93 -17.87 22.57
N THR A 126 5.79 -18.62 23.25
CA THR A 126 5.42 -19.32 24.50
C THR A 126 6.44 -19.04 25.58
N THR A 127 5.98 -18.76 26.80
CA THR A 127 6.88 -18.60 27.95
C THR A 127 7.48 -19.94 28.32
N LEU A 128 8.81 -19.99 28.42
CA LEU A 128 9.49 -21.20 28.87
C LEU A 128 9.34 -21.34 30.39
N ALA A 129 9.01 -22.54 30.85
CA ALA A 129 9.03 -22.87 32.27
C ALA A 129 10.48 -22.72 32.78
N LEU A 130 10.74 -21.68 33.56
CA LEU A 130 12.05 -21.44 34.15
C LEU A 130 12.37 -22.59 35.12
N GLY A 131 13.31 -23.46 34.75
CA GLY A 131 13.76 -24.55 35.62
C GLY A 131 14.29 -24.02 36.95
N ASP A 132 13.68 -24.48 38.05
CA ASP A 132 13.96 -24.14 39.45
C ASP A 132 13.66 -22.68 39.86
N THR A 133 12.46 -22.50 40.42
CA THR A 133 11.94 -21.28 41.04
C THR A 133 12.67 -20.88 42.34
N SER A 134 13.63 -21.68 42.82
CA SER A 134 14.37 -21.41 44.06
C SER A 134 15.52 -20.39 43.91
N LYS A 135 15.83 -19.93 42.69
CA LYS A 135 16.92 -18.98 42.43
C LYS A 135 16.39 -17.69 41.79
N ASN A 136 15.79 -16.77 42.56
CA ASN A 136 15.42 -15.39 42.19
C ASN A 136 15.81 -14.97 40.75
N LYS A 137 15.02 -15.39 39.74
CA LYS A 137 15.41 -15.19 38.34
C LYS A 137 14.94 -13.81 37.90
N THR A 138 15.91 -12.95 37.65
CA THR A 138 15.72 -11.57 37.17
C THR A 138 15.47 -11.48 35.65
N TRP A 139 15.24 -12.61 34.98
CA TRP A 139 15.06 -12.70 33.52
C TRP A 139 13.91 -13.66 33.16
N GLN A 140 13.13 -13.29 32.15
CA GLN A 140 12.08 -14.10 31.53
C GLN A 140 12.58 -14.66 30.21
N CYS A 141 12.18 -15.88 29.88
CA CYS A 141 12.45 -16.47 28.58
C CYS A 141 11.19 -16.88 27.83
N VAL A 142 11.21 -16.62 26.53
CA VAL A 142 10.11 -16.96 25.62
C VAL A 142 10.64 -17.58 24.35
N ASN A 143 9.88 -18.50 23.78
CA ASN A 143 10.24 -19.27 22.59
C ASN A 143 9.30 -18.93 21.44
N ASP A 144 9.86 -18.61 20.26
CA ASP A 144 9.05 -18.44 19.03
C ASP A 144 8.71 -19.82 18.43
N ASN A 145 7.42 -20.08 18.24
CA ASN A 145 6.89 -21.35 17.77
C ASN A 145 6.59 -21.38 16.26
N SER A 146 6.74 -20.25 15.55
CA SER A 146 6.24 -20.08 14.18
C SER A 146 7.30 -20.16 13.06
N ILE A 147 8.57 -19.87 13.35
CA ILE A 147 9.64 -19.78 12.34
C ILE A 147 10.49 -21.05 12.16
N HIS A 148 10.04 -22.20 12.69
CA HIS A 148 10.72 -23.51 12.58
C HIS A 148 12.18 -23.60 13.10
N GLN A 149 12.70 -22.60 13.82
CA GLN A 149 14.08 -22.60 14.35
C GLN A 149 14.19 -22.74 15.89
N GLY A 150 13.10 -22.65 16.64
CA GLY A 150 13.11 -22.81 18.11
C GLY A 150 13.95 -21.76 18.85
N VAL A 151 13.92 -20.53 18.36
CA VAL A 151 14.69 -19.40 18.88
C VAL A 151 14.13 -18.97 20.24
N VAL A 152 15.02 -18.89 21.24
CA VAL A 152 14.68 -18.50 22.61
C VAL A 152 15.21 -17.11 22.90
N TRP A 153 14.34 -16.25 23.41
CA TRP A 153 14.65 -14.90 23.84
C TRP A 153 14.77 -14.84 25.36
N ALA A 154 15.72 -14.08 25.88
CA ALA A 154 15.81 -13.71 27.29
C ALA A 154 15.76 -12.19 27.45
N SER A 155 14.82 -11.70 28.24
CA SER A 155 14.68 -10.29 28.62
C SER A 155 14.66 -10.14 30.15
N PRO A 156 15.21 -9.04 30.70
CA PRO A 156 15.22 -8.84 32.15
C PRO A 156 13.81 -8.54 32.64
N LEU A 157 13.37 -9.12 33.76
CA LEU A 157 12.08 -8.82 34.40
C LEU A 157 12.17 -7.48 35.15
N GLN A 158 11.62 -6.40 34.58
CA GLN A 158 11.63 -5.09 35.21
C GLN A 158 10.49 -4.93 36.23
N PRO A 159 10.75 -4.37 37.42
CA PRO A 159 9.77 -3.52 38.08
C PRO A 159 9.58 -2.27 37.22
N ALA A 160 8.34 -1.91 36.91
CA ALA A 160 7.87 -1.06 35.80
C ALA A 160 8.46 0.37 35.57
N MET A 161 9.66 0.72 36.06
CA MET A 161 10.27 2.04 35.90
C MET A 161 11.83 2.08 35.86
N GLN A 162 12.56 0.98 35.58
CA GLN A 162 14.04 1.01 35.65
C GLN A 162 14.74 0.55 34.36
N THR A 163 15.40 1.48 33.66
CA THR A 163 16.44 1.15 32.68
C THR A 163 17.70 0.66 33.39
N TYR A 164 18.32 -0.42 32.91
CA TYR A 164 19.57 -0.93 33.51
C TYR A 164 20.78 -0.23 32.91
N ALA A 165 21.47 0.60 33.71
CA ALA A 165 22.74 1.19 33.33
C ALA A 165 23.92 0.22 33.55
N TRP A 166 25.06 0.54 32.92
CA TRP A 166 26.34 -0.01 33.37
C TRP A 166 26.55 0.37 34.84
N GLY A 167 26.57 -0.64 35.72
CA GLY A 167 26.55 -0.45 37.18
C GLY A 167 25.30 -1.00 37.87
N ASP A 168 24.12 -0.94 37.23
CA ASP A 168 22.84 -1.45 37.79
C ASP A 168 22.70 -2.98 37.69
N TRP A 169 23.53 -3.59 36.84
CA TRP A 169 23.76 -5.04 36.77
C TRP A 169 24.41 -5.60 38.04
N LEU A 170 25.27 -4.82 38.72
CA LEU A 170 25.94 -5.23 39.95
C LEU A 170 24.92 -5.47 41.10
N PRO A 171 23.91 -4.59 41.31
CA PRO A 171 22.79 -4.81 42.23
C PRO A 171 21.84 -5.97 41.88
N THR A 172 21.59 -6.21 40.59
CA THR A 172 20.53 -7.15 40.13
C THR A 172 21.00 -8.57 39.93
N LEU A 173 22.31 -8.80 39.72
CA LEU A 173 22.92 -10.13 39.60
C LEU A 173 24.06 -10.30 40.62
N PRO A 174 23.77 -10.59 41.90
CA PRO A 174 24.77 -10.60 42.99
C PRO A 174 25.96 -11.57 42.77
N ALA A 175 25.78 -12.63 41.98
CA ALA A 175 26.84 -13.58 41.63
C ALA A 175 27.72 -13.11 40.44
N PHE A 176 27.20 -12.27 39.55
CA PHE A 176 27.98 -11.63 38.47
C PHE A 176 28.97 -10.60 39.05
N GLN A 177 28.58 -9.92 40.13
CA GLN A 177 29.45 -9.00 40.88
C GLN A 177 30.74 -9.66 41.38
N ALA A 178 30.68 -10.91 41.86
CA ALA A 178 31.84 -11.64 42.38
C ALA A 178 32.83 -12.07 41.28
N GLN A 179 32.39 -12.16 40.02
CA GLN A 179 33.23 -12.50 38.86
C GLN A 179 33.73 -11.26 38.09
N CYS A 180 33.14 -10.08 38.34
CA CYS A 180 33.55 -8.79 37.79
C CYS A 180 34.75 -8.14 38.53
N GLN A 181 35.42 -8.86 39.43
CA GLN A 181 36.66 -8.41 40.07
C GLN A 181 37.83 -9.33 39.70
N PHE A 182 38.37 -9.16 38.50
CA PHE A 182 39.72 -9.64 38.20
C PHE A 182 40.55 -8.51 37.64
N THR A 183 41.70 -8.33 38.25
CA THR A 183 42.84 -7.62 37.67
C THR A 183 43.44 -8.53 36.62
N ASP A 184 43.69 -8.01 35.42
CA ASP A 184 44.53 -8.73 34.46
C ASP A 184 45.97 -8.89 34.99
N SER A 185 46.82 -9.63 34.27
CA SER A 185 48.22 -9.85 34.65
C SER A 185 49.04 -8.56 34.83
N ASP A 186 48.52 -7.42 34.36
CA ASP A 186 49.14 -6.09 34.44
C ASP A 186 48.53 -5.22 35.56
N GLY A 187 47.60 -5.77 36.36
CA GLY A 187 47.02 -5.07 37.51
C GLY A 187 45.91 -4.09 37.16
N ASN A 188 45.33 -4.15 35.96
CA ASN A 188 44.23 -3.27 35.57
C ASN A 188 42.87 -3.94 35.84
N SER A 189 41.97 -3.18 36.48
CA SER A 189 40.57 -3.57 36.62
C SER A 189 39.90 -3.56 35.24
N GLN A 190 39.58 -4.73 34.70
CA GLN A 190 38.84 -4.85 33.45
C GLN A 190 37.35 -4.54 33.66
N ALA A 191 36.71 -3.89 32.69
CA ALA A 191 35.34 -3.38 32.81
C ALA A 191 34.28 -4.47 32.55
N CYS A 192 33.13 -4.42 33.25
CA CYS A 192 32.00 -5.31 32.96
C CYS A 192 31.37 -4.95 31.60
N THR A 193 31.50 -5.80 30.57
CA THR A 193 30.96 -5.56 29.21
C THR A 193 29.75 -6.44 28.89
N THR A 194 29.01 -6.12 27.84
CA THR A 194 27.91 -6.96 27.32
C THR A 194 28.39 -8.36 26.92
N ASP A 195 29.63 -8.48 26.43
CA ASP A 195 30.21 -9.76 26.02
C ASP A 195 30.46 -10.66 27.24
N ARG A 196 30.87 -10.08 28.39
CA ARG A 196 30.97 -10.80 29.67
C ARG A 196 29.61 -11.21 30.24
N LEU A 197 28.57 -10.39 30.05
CA LEU A 197 27.20 -10.77 30.41
C LEU A 197 26.74 -11.98 29.61
N VAL A 198 27.03 -12.01 28.31
CA VAL A 198 26.75 -13.15 27.43
C VAL A 198 27.52 -14.40 27.89
N GLU A 199 28.83 -14.29 28.15
CA GLU A 199 29.64 -15.39 28.71
C GLU A 199 29.04 -15.94 30.01
N TYR A 200 28.63 -15.04 30.92
CA TYR A 200 28.02 -15.42 32.19
C TYR A 200 26.66 -16.11 31.99
N ALA A 201 25.78 -15.57 31.16
CA ALA A 201 24.50 -16.20 30.81
C ALA A 201 24.69 -17.62 30.27
N ASN A 202 25.73 -17.81 29.45
CA ASN A 202 26.12 -19.11 28.90
C ASN A 202 26.63 -20.07 29.96
N GLN A 203 27.51 -19.63 30.86
CA GLN A 203 28.00 -20.44 31.98
C GLN A 203 26.88 -20.86 32.94
N GLN A 204 25.92 -19.97 33.19
CA GLN A 204 24.79 -20.23 34.09
C GLN A 204 23.65 -21.02 33.42
N ASN A 205 23.77 -21.37 32.12
CA ASN A 205 22.76 -22.05 31.34
C ASN A 205 21.37 -21.40 31.46
N TRP A 206 21.28 -20.08 31.30
CA TRP A 206 19.99 -19.39 31.42
C TRP A 206 18.95 -20.04 30.50
N CYS A 207 17.78 -20.32 31.06
CA CYS A 207 16.67 -20.99 30.39
C CYS A 207 17.04 -22.31 29.69
N GLY A 208 18.05 -23.02 30.22
CA GLY A 208 18.53 -24.29 29.68
C GLY A 208 19.41 -24.14 28.44
N ARG A 209 19.89 -22.93 28.14
CA ARG A 209 20.68 -22.59 26.95
C ARG A 209 22.05 -22.02 27.33
N ASN A 210 23.07 -22.33 26.54
CA ASN A 210 24.46 -21.91 26.74
C ASN A 210 25.10 -21.25 25.50
N ASP A 211 24.27 -20.84 24.56
CA ASP A 211 24.60 -20.25 23.27
C ASP A 211 23.97 -18.86 23.10
N TRP A 212 23.72 -18.17 24.21
CA TRP A 212 23.27 -16.78 24.24
C TRP A 212 24.22 -15.88 23.48
N ARG A 213 23.64 -14.91 22.79
CA ARG A 213 24.31 -13.82 22.08
C ARG A 213 23.40 -12.60 22.01
N LEU A 214 23.96 -11.47 21.58
CA LEU A 214 23.13 -10.34 21.15
C LEU A 214 22.34 -10.73 19.89
N PRO A 215 21.09 -10.25 19.76
CA PRO A 215 20.28 -10.52 18.58
C PRO A 215 20.68 -9.65 17.39
N GLU A 216 20.53 -10.20 16.20
CA GLU A 216 20.68 -9.48 14.93
C GLU A 216 19.43 -8.65 14.63
N SER A 217 19.58 -7.63 13.78
CA SER A 217 18.51 -6.66 13.54
C SER A 217 17.20 -7.32 13.05
N TYR A 218 17.27 -8.34 12.19
CA TYR A 218 16.08 -9.05 11.69
C TYR A 218 15.43 -9.95 12.74
N GLU A 219 16.19 -10.52 13.67
CA GLU A 219 15.64 -11.38 14.73
C GLU A 219 14.75 -10.55 15.65
N VAL A 220 15.18 -9.32 15.95
CA VAL A 220 14.41 -8.38 16.77
C VAL A 220 13.25 -7.76 15.98
N LYS A 221 13.36 -7.59 14.65
CA LYS A 221 12.20 -7.26 13.81
C LYS A 221 11.12 -8.32 13.91
N GLY A 222 11.49 -9.59 14.07
CA GLY A 222 10.52 -10.66 14.32
C GLY A 222 9.68 -10.45 15.59
N LEU A 223 10.22 -9.77 16.61
CA LEU A 223 9.48 -9.44 17.84
C LEU A 223 8.47 -8.30 17.67
N VAL A 224 8.60 -7.55 16.56
CA VAL A 224 7.83 -6.36 16.24
C VAL A 224 6.93 -6.66 15.06
N SER A 225 5.64 -6.42 15.20
CA SER A 225 4.72 -6.55 14.07
C SER A 225 4.53 -5.18 13.43
N GLU A 226 4.87 -5.04 12.14
CA GLU A 226 4.50 -3.84 11.36
C GLU A 226 2.97 -3.65 11.27
N GLN A 227 2.18 -4.68 11.57
CA GLN A 227 0.72 -4.58 11.64
C GLN A 227 0.21 -4.05 13.00
N ASP A 228 1.07 -4.07 14.02
CA ASP A 228 0.73 -3.64 15.38
C ASP A 228 1.43 -2.32 15.75
N TYR A 229 1.67 -1.43 14.78
CA TYR A 229 2.03 -0.05 15.11
C TYR A 229 0.98 0.54 16.06
N ALA A 230 1.43 0.97 17.25
CA ALA A 230 0.63 1.75 18.17
C ALA A 230 0.42 3.13 17.52
N LEU A 231 -0.65 3.23 16.73
CA LEU A 231 -1.00 4.40 15.90
C LEU A 231 -1.21 5.68 16.70
N ASP A 232 -1.40 5.56 18.01
CA ASP A 232 -1.51 6.67 18.94
C ASP A 232 -0.17 7.37 19.21
N ASN A 233 0.98 6.72 19.01
CA ASN A 233 2.30 7.31 19.25
C ASN A 233 3.34 7.07 18.15
N ASN A 234 2.97 6.44 17.02
CA ASN A 234 3.88 6.11 15.92
C ASN A 234 5.04 5.19 16.37
N GLN A 235 4.75 4.26 17.29
CA GLN A 235 5.73 3.34 17.90
C GLN A 235 5.39 1.89 17.51
N ALA A 236 6.39 1.02 17.55
CA ALA A 236 6.21 -0.37 17.15
C ALA A 236 5.73 -1.20 18.36
N ALA A 237 4.61 -1.93 18.27
CA ALA A 237 4.17 -2.75 19.39
C ALA A 237 4.88 -4.11 19.41
N ILE A 238 5.32 -4.48 20.61
CA ILE A 238 5.75 -5.82 20.98
C ILE A 238 4.59 -6.46 21.74
N ASP A 239 4.39 -7.79 21.63
CA ASP A 239 3.40 -8.51 22.43
C ASP A 239 3.71 -8.37 23.94
N PRO A 240 2.91 -7.58 24.69
CA PRO A 240 3.21 -7.26 26.07
C PRO A 240 2.97 -8.45 27.01
N TYR A 241 2.33 -9.53 26.55
CA TYR A 241 2.09 -10.72 27.36
C TYR A 241 3.32 -11.64 27.43
N PHE A 242 4.08 -11.74 26.33
CA PHE A 242 5.30 -12.56 26.28
C PHE A 242 6.57 -11.75 26.60
N PHE A 243 6.57 -10.46 26.28
CA PHE A 243 7.70 -9.56 26.50
C PHE A 243 7.33 -8.46 27.50
N THR A 244 6.72 -8.84 28.62
CA THR A 244 6.17 -7.94 29.66
C THR A 244 7.15 -6.90 30.20
N ALA A 245 8.46 -7.15 30.06
CA ALA A 245 9.52 -6.31 30.55
C ALA A 245 10.39 -5.67 29.45
N THR A 246 9.98 -5.79 28.18
CA THR A 246 10.61 -5.06 27.08
C THR A 246 9.93 -3.70 26.95
N GLY A 247 10.61 -2.64 27.39
CA GLY A 247 10.14 -1.26 27.28
C GLY A 247 10.34 -0.65 25.89
N PHE A 248 9.70 0.49 25.65
CA PHE A 248 9.87 1.31 24.44
C PHE A 248 11.16 2.13 24.53
N GLU A 249 12.31 1.46 24.57
CA GLU A 249 13.62 2.10 24.56
C GLU A 249 14.60 1.41 23.61
N SER A 250 15.87 1.84 23.62
CA SER A 250 16.89 1.28 22.73
C SER A 250 17.58 0.05 23.34
N TYR A 251 17.63 -1.04 22.57
CA TYR A 251 18.27 -2.31 22.92
C TYR A 251 19.52 -2.55 22.08
N TRP A 252 20.55 -3.13 22.70
CA TRP A 252 21.80 -3.49 22.00
C TRP A 252 21.60 -4.66 21.03
N LEU A 253 22.16 -4.52 19.83
CA LEU A 253 22.15 -5.55 18.78
C LEU A 253 23.57 -6.10 18.50
N ALA A 254 23.62 -7.26 17.85
CA ALA A 254 24.81 -7.74 17.17
C ALA A 254 25.10 -6.88 15.93
N ASN A 255 26.38 -6.78 15.54
CA ASN A 255 26.76 -6.15 14.28
C ASN A 255 26.63 -7.18 13.16
N ASP A 256 25.67 -6.97 12.25
CA ASP A 256 25.32 -7.90 11.16
C ASP A 256 26.51 -8.13 10.18
N ASN A 257 27.51 -7.23 10.14
CA ASN A 257 28.54 -7.19 9.08
C ASN A 257 30.02 -7.19 9.54
N ASN A 258 30.36 -7.45 10.81
CA ASN A 258 31.76 -7.43 11.23
C ASN A 258 32.12 -8.61 12.14
N PRO A 259 33.21 -9.35 11.90
CA PRO A 259 33.77 -10.23 12.90
C PRO A 259 34.30 -9.34 14.02
N SER A 260 33.81 -9.56 15.25
CA SER A 260 34.54 -9.36 16.52
C SER A 260 35.48 -8.13 16.64
N HIS A 261 35.23 -7.26 17.64
CA HIS A 261 36.16 -6.26 18.22
C HIS A 261 36.04 -4.79 17.78
N ALA A 262 34.87 -4.18 17.95
CA ALA A 262 34.81 -2.80 18.45
C ALA A 262 34.33 -2.85 19.91
N ASP A 263 35.24 -3.11 20.84
CA ASP A 263 34.96 -3.47 22.25
C ASP A 263 34.10 -2.46 23.03
N ASN A 264 33.81 -1.30 22.45
CA ASN A 264 33.04 -0.25 23.08
C ASN A 264 31.87 0.24 22.24
N ILE A 265 31.49 -0.34 21.09
CA ILE A 265 30.42 0.22 20.25
C ILE A 265 29.52 -0.88 19.66
N ALA A 266 28.20 -0.70 19.68
CA ALA A 266 27.24 -1.60 19.05
C ALA A 266 26.06 -0.83 18.40
N PRO A 267 25.37 -1.43 17.40
CA PRO A 267 24.10 -0.91 16.89
C PRO A 267 23.00 -1.01 17.97
N THR A 268 21.97 -0.19 17.82
CA THR A 268 20.79 -0.21 18.71
C THR A 268 19.50 -0.20 17.93
N LEU A 269 18.49 -0.93 18.41
CA LEU A 269 17.10 -0.79 17.93
C LEU A 269 16.28 -0.02 18.94
N ASP A 270 15.54 1.00 18.51
CA ASP A 270 14.60 1.75 19.34
C ASP A 270 13.14 1.33 19.07
N PHE A 271 12.54 0.64 20.05
CA PHE A 271 11.14 0.22 19.94
C PHE A 271 10.14 1.40 20.01
N ALA A 272 10.55 2.57 20.54
CA ALA A 272 9.71 3.76 20.60
C ALA A 272 9.47 4.41 19.25
N THR A 273 10.34 4.22 18.25
CA THR A 273 10.23 4.93 16.97
C THR A 273 10.15 3.98 15.78
N GLY A 274 10.30 2.67 15.99
CA GLY A 274 10.39 1.67 14.92
C GLY A 274 11.58 1.86 13.99
N ARG A 275 12.42 2.89 14.23
CA ARG A 275 13.61 3.18 13.42
C ARG A 275 14.77 2.37 13.98
N HIS A 276 15.29 1.46 13.16
CA HIS A 276 16.68 1.03 13.31
C HIS A 276 17.57 2.27 13.14
N THR A 277 18.01 2.84 14.25
CA THR A 277 19.05 3.86 14.19
C THR A 277 20.37 3.10 14.13
N ALA A 278 20.99 3.06 12.95
CA ALA A 278 22.36 2.57 12.76
C ALA A 278 23.41 3.47 13.43
N VAL A 279 23.05 4.14 14.53
CA VAL A 279 23.96 4.98 15.29
C VAL A 279 24.77 4.03 16.15
N MET A 280 25.98 3.79 15.71
CA MET A 280 27.02 3.10 16.46
C MET A 280 27.25 3.84 17.79
N GLN A 281 26.73 3.31 18.89
CA GLN A 281 26.76 3.94 20.22
C GLN A 281 27.69 3.22 21.19
N ASN A 282 28.28 3.98 22.11
CA ASN A 282 29.23 3.44 23.07
C ASN A 282 28.52 2.46 24.04
N LYS A 283 28.92 1.18 24.08
CA LYS A 283 28.42 0.11 24.98
C LYS A 283 28.50 0.49 26.48
N ARG A 284 29.28 1.52 26.83
CA ARG A 284 29.40 2.08 28.20
C ARG A 284 28.32 3.12 28.56
N LYS A 285 27.44 3.50 27.62
CA LYS A 285 26.29 4.38 27.91
C LYS A 285 25.09 3.53 28.38
N PRO A 286 24.29 4.01 29.36
CA PRO A 286 23.13 3.28 29.89
C PRO A 286 22.12 2.92 28.79
N LYS A 287 21.83 1.62 28.60
CA LYS A 287 20.85 1.07 27.63
C LYS A 287 20.42 -0.36 28.01
N SER A 288 19.22 -0.75 27.60
CA SER A 288 18.64 -2.08 27.84
C SER A 288 19.32 -3.18 27.03
N VAL A 289 19.36 -4.41 27.54
CA VAL A 289 19.96 -5.58 26.88
C VAL A 289 18.91 -6.69 26.75
N MET A 290 18.86 -7.32 25.59
CA MET A 290 18.10 -8.52 25.31
C MET A 290 19.04 -9.55 24.68
N LEU A 291 18.86 -10.83 25.02
CA LEU A 291 19.67 -11.93 24.50
C LEU A 291 18.81 -12.90 23.69
N VAL A 292 19.44 -13.53 22.71
CA VAL A 292 18.83 -14.59 21.90
C VAL A 292 19.72 -15.83 21.91
N SER A 293 19.11 -17.00 21.89
CA SER A 293 19.74 -18.33 21.81
C SER A 293 19.17 -19.08 20.61
N GLY A 294 20.04 -19.79 19.88
CA GLY A 294 19.75 -20.39 18.59
C GLY A 294 20.92 -20.26 17.61
N VAL A 295 20.97 -21.16 16.62
CA VAL A 295 21.98 -21.16 15.57
C VAL A 295 21.97 -19.79 14.89
N LYS A 296 23.10 -19.07 14.93
CA LYS A 296 23.27 -17.86 14.13
C LYS A 296 22.97 -18.25 12.69
N ARG A 297 22.00 -17.58 12.07
CA ARG A 297 21.55 -17.91 10.72
C ARG A 297 22.75 -18.12 9.80
N ASP A 298 22.82 -19.30 9.21
CA ASP A 298 23.74 -19.54 8.12
C ASP A 298 23.21 -18.74 6.92
N THR A 299 23.92 -17.68 6.55
CA THR A 299 23.56 -16.81 5.43
C THR A 299 23.65 -17.53 4.08
N THR A 300 24.03 -18.81 4.06
CA THR A 300 24.29 -19.59 2.85
C THR A 300 23.19 -20.60 2.43
N LEU A 301 22.06 -20.74 3.14
CA LEU A 301 20.98 -21.68 2.77
C LEU A 301 19.63 -21.01 2.39
N PRO A 302 18.90 -21.53 1.39
CA PRO A 302 18.25 -20.71 0.36
C PRO A 302 16.73 -20.95 0.27
N SER A 303 15.96 -20.46 1.24
CA SER A 303 14.49 -20.41 1.13
C SER A 303 13.86 -19.08 1.52
N GLU A 304 14.66 -18.05 1.82
CA GLU A 304 14.24 -16.65 1.86
C GLU A 304 14.94 -15.88 0.74
N GLN A 305 14.65 -16.30 -0.51
CA GLN A 305 14.79 -15.40 -1.65
C GLN A 305 13.70 -14.33 -1.56
N GLU A 306 13.76 -13.48 -0.54
CA GLU A 306 12.92 -12.28 -0.44
C GLU A 306 13.80 -11.04 -0.48
N LYS A 307 13.96 -10.60 -1.72
CA LYS A 307 13.95 -9.22 -2.18
C LYS A 307 15.19 -8.35 -1.88
N PRO A 308 15.55 -7.49 -2.85
CA PRO A 308 16.56 -6.45 -2.65
C PRO A 308 16.16 -5.53 -1.49
N GLN A 309 17.14 -5.11 -0.70
CA GLN A 309 16.91 -4.07 0.31
C GLN A 309 16.67 -2.74 -0.38
N VAL A 310 15.57 -2.09 -0.01
CA VAL A 310 15.28 -0.72 -0.36
C VAL A 310 16.40 0.17 0.22
N GLU A 311 17.02 0.97 -0.65
CA GLU A 311 17.99 2.03 -0.33
C GLU A 311 19.48 1.68 -0.08
N LYS A 312 19.98 0.50 -0.52
CA LYS A 312 21.44 0.27 -0.62
C LYS A 312 22.01 0.42 -2.03
N ASP A 313 21.32 -0.14 -3.01
CA ASP A 313 21.91 -0.30 -4.33
C ASP A 313 21.21 0.63 -5.32
N SER A 314 21.77 1.82 -5.46
CA SER A 314 21.44 2.76 -6.55
C SER A 314 21.71 2.18 -7.95
N PHE A 315 22.24 0.95 -8.05
CA PHE A 315 22.57 0.25 -9.28
C PHE A 315 22.34 -1.27 -9.18
N ILE A 316 21.90 -1.92 -10.26
CA ILE A 316 21.77 -3.38 -10.36
C ILE A 316 22.82 -3.94 -11.32
N ARG A 317 23.56 -4.98 -10.92
CA ARG A 317 24.47 -5.69 -11.84
C ARG A 317 23.69 -6.62 -12.76
N LEU A 318 24.02 -6.60 -14.05
CA LEU A 318 23.37 -7.47 -15.04
C LEU A 318 24.35 -8.48 -15.63
N ASP A 319 23.81 -9.60 -16.09
CA ASP A 319 24.51 -10.51 -16.98
C ASP A 319 24.59 -9.94 -18.42
N ASN A 320 25.26 -10.67 -19.31
CA ASN A 320 25.41 -10.28 -20.71
C ASN A 320 24.08 -10.21 -21.48
N SER A 321 23.04 -10.89 -21.00
CA SER A 321 21.69 -10.86 -21.60
C SER A 321 20.82 -9.72 -21.08
N GLY A 322 21.33 -8.93 -20.12
CA GLY A 322 20.61 -7.82 -19.50
C GLY A 322 19.70 -8.23 -18.35
N GLN A 323 19.81 -9.47 -17.84
CA GLN A 323 19.08 -9.94 -16.67
C GLN A 323 19.86 -9.67 -15.37
N PRO A 324 19.21 -9.44 -14.22
CA PRO A 324 19.91 -9.23 -12.95
C PRO A 324 20.79 -10.42 -12.59
N LEU A 325 22.03 -10.16 -12.18
CA LEU A 325 22.89 -11.20 -11.62
C LEU A 325 22.27 -11.77 -10.33
N PRO A 326 22.56 -13.05 -10.00
CA PRO A 326 22.21 -13.64 -8.71
C PRO A 326 22.74 -12.80 -7.54
N LYS A 327 22.00 -12.76 -6.43
CA LYS A 327 22.30 -11.94 -5.24
C LYS A 327 23.74 -12.08 -4.71
N ALA A 328 24.31 -13.29 -4.71
CA ALA A 328 25.70 -13.49 -4.31
C ALA A 328 26.68 -12.62 -5.13
N LEU A 329 26.38 -12.41 -6.41
CA LEU A 329 27.09 -11.55 -7.34
C LEU A 329 26.52 -10.12 -7.38
N GLN A 330 25.55 -9.79 -6.52
CA GLN A 330 25.06 -8.42 -6.23
C GLN A 330 25.61 -7.89 -4.90
N ASP A 331 26.09 -8.77 -4.02
CA ASP A 331 26.64 -8.42 -2.71
C ASP A 331 28.17 -8.28 -2.69
N ASP A 332 28.91 -8.64 -3.75
CA ASP A 332 30.37 -8.43 -3.79
C ASP A 332 30.71 -6.93 -3.68
N ASP A 333 31.78 -6.58 -2.96
CA ASP A 333 32.24 -5.20 -2.83
C ASP A 333 32.58 -4.61 -4.22
N TYR A 334 31.85 -3.55 -4.58
CA TYR A 334 32.02 -2.79 -5.82
C TYR A 334 33.47 -2.31 -6.04
N ALA A 335 34.25 -2.12 -4.98
CA ALA A 335 35.66 -1.71 -5.06
C ALA A 335 36.61 -2.85 -5.50
N THR A 336 36.16 -4.11 -5.44
CA THR A 336 37.06 -5.27 -5.57
C THR A 336 36.71 -6.20 -6.73
N THR A 337 35.51 -6.09 -7.29
CA THR A 337 35.02 -7.00 -8.34
C THR A 337 34.72 -6.26 -9.64
N PRO A 338 35.41 -6.57 -10.75
CA PRO A 338 35.12 -6.00 -12.05
C PRO A 338 33.72 -6.42 -12.53
N TRP A 339 32.83 -5.46 -12.73
CA TRP A 339 31.46 -5.68 -13.19
C TRP A 339 31.31 -5.17 -14.63
N ARG A 340 30.49 -5.85 -15.43
CA ARG A 340 30.34 -5.52 -16.85
C ARG A 340 29.17 -4.58 -17.10
N CYS A 341 28.00 -4.93 -16.56
CA CYS A 341 26.75 -4.23 -16.81
C CYS A 341 26.21 -3.70 -15.48
N LEU A 342 25.99 -2.39 -15.38
CA LEU A 342 25.17 -1.81 -14.34
C LEU A 342 23.99 -1.09 -14.94
N ASP A 343 22.86 -1.19 -14.25
CA ASP A 343 21.66 -0.41 -14.50
C ASP A 343 21.48 0.58 -13.34
N ASP A 344 21.46 1.88 -13.66
CA ASP A 344 21.34 2.97 -12.69
C ASP A 344 19.88 3.23 -12.31
N MET A 345 19.55 2.97 -11.04
CA MET A 345 18.20 3.06 -10.51
C MET A 345 17.89 4.43 -9.88
N ARG A 346 18.85 5.38 -9.87
CA ARG A 346 18.71 6.67 -9.17
C ARG A 346 17.66 7.59 -9.76
N GLY A 347 17.32 7.43 -11.05
CA GLY A 347 16.25 8.19 -11.71
C GLY A 347 14.84 7.91 -11.16
N LEU A 348 14.69 6.90 -10.29
CA LEU A 348 13.41 6.46 -9.72
C LEU A 348 13.17 6.96 -8.27
N VAL A 349 14.13 7.67 -7.66
CA VAL A 349 14.00 8.17 -6.28
C VAL A 349 13.20 9.48 -6.28
N ARG A 350 12.03 9.45 -5.63
CA ARG A 350 10.98 10.50 -5.62
C ARG A 350 11.44 11.91 -5.28
N ASP A 351 12.58 12.08 -4.61
CA ASP A 351 13.00 13.34 -4.00
C ASP A 351 14.14 14.08 -4.75
N ASN A 352 14.66 13.53 -5.85
CA ASN A 352 15.69 14.23 -6.63
C ASN A 352 15.07 15.12 -7.72
N LEU A 353 14.55 16.28 -7.31
CA LEU A 353 13.99 17.33 -8.17
C LEU A 353 14.90 17.70 -9.37
N TYR A 354 16.22 17.56 -9.24
CA TYR A 354 17.18 17.94 -10.29
C TYR A 354 17.28 16.93 -11.46
N LEU A 355 17.01 15.64 -11.24
CA LEU A 355 17.01 14.63 -12.31
C LEU A 355 15.64 14.55 -13.02
N ARG A 356 14.57 14.97 -12.33
CA ARG A 356 13.21 15.04 -12.88
C ARG A 356 13.11 15.99 -14.08
N ASP A 357 13.88 17.08 -14.04
CA ASP A 357 13.89 18.12 -15.09
C ASP A 357 14.90 17.85 -16.22
N LYS A 358 15.75 16.81 -16.09
CA LYS A 358 16.77 16.43 -17.08
C LYS A 358 16.79 14.92 -17.38
N GLN A 359 15.64 14.45 -17.86
CA GLN A 359 15.42 13.37 -18.84
C GLN A 359 16.40 12.17 -18.87
N PHE A 360 16.39 11.28 -17.88
CA PHE A 360 16.85 9.88 -18.06
C PHE A 360 16.06 8.94 -17.15
N SER A 361 15.61 7.81 -17.71
CA SER A 361 14.77 6.83 -16.98
C SER A 361 15.55 5.58 -16.63
N TYR A 362 16.52 5.23 -17.48
CA TYR A 362 17.51 4.19 -17.25
C TYR A 362 18.85 4.65 -17.81
N VAL A 363 19.93 4.49 -17.02
CA VAL A 363 21.30 4.65 -17.52
C VAL A 363 22.01 3.32 -17.31
N TYR A 364 22.30 2.63 -18.40
CA TYR A 364 23.15 1.44 -18.36
C TYR A 364 24.60 1.84 -18.55
N TRP A 365 25.48 1.11 -17.86
CA TRP A 365 26.92 1.34 -17.83
C TRP A 365 27.65 0.08 -18.25
N LEU A 366 28.66 0.26 -19.08
CA LEU A 366 29.63 -0.79 -19.38
C LEU A 366 30.96 -0.46 -18.69
N THR A 367 31.41 -1.29 -17.73
CA THR A 367 32.76 -1.15 -17.13
C THR A 367 33.55 -2.46 -17.16
N PRO A 368 34.87 -2.45 -16.83
CA PRO A 368 35.76 -3.49 -17.31
C PRO A 368 35.55 -4.82 -16.62
N ASN A 369 35.50 -5.87 -17.43
CA ASN A 369 36.17 -7.13 -17.12
C ASN A 369 37.51 -7.12 -17.91
N PRO A 370 38.67 -7.40 -17.28
CA PRO A 370 39.99 -7.34 -17.93
C PRO A 370 40.18 -8.26 -19.16
N GLN A 371 39.26 -9.21 -19.38
CA GLN A 371 39.40 -10.25 -20.40
C GLN A 371 38.60 -9.99 -21.70
N ASP A 372 37.75 -8.96 -21.75
CA ASP A 372 36.86 -8.74 -22.89
C ASP A 372 37.32 -7.56 -23.77
N ILE A 373 37.54 -7.89 -25.05
CA ILE A 373 38.14 -7.09 -26.13
C ILE A 373 39.60 -6.77 -25.81
N THR A 374 40.51 -7.47 -26.46
CA THR A 374 41.97 -7.47 -26.26
C THR A 374 42.69 -6.12 -26.46
N ASN A 375 42.02 -4.97 -26.38
CA ASN A 375 42.62 -3.63 -26.37
C ASN A 375 41.83 -2.52 -25.63
N THR A 376 40.86 -2.83 -24.76
CA THR A 376 40.27 -1.84 -23.84
C THR A 376 40.86 -1.95 -22.44
N GLY A 377 42.18 -1.78 -22.33
CA GLY A 377 42.84 -1.53 -21.05
C GLY A 377 42.52 -0.12 -20.53
N GLN A 378 41.24 0.23 -20.39
CA GLN A 378 40.64 1.50 -19.95
C GLN A 378 41.25 2.81 -20.51
N GLN A 379 42.09 2.77 -21.54
CA GLN A 379 42.92 3.91 -21.94
C GLN A 379 43.21 3.82 -23.44
N LEU A 380 42.60 4.70 -24.24
CA LEU A 380 42.86 4.84 -25.69
C LEU A 380 43.79 6.02 -25.96
N ALA A 381 44.85 5.78 -26.71
CA ALA A 381 45.81 6.80 -27.14
C ALA A 381 45.32 7.71 -28.29
N MET A 382 44.31 7.28 -29.06
CA MET A 382 43.90 7.99 -30.28
C MET A 382 42.38 8.11 -30.44
N GLN A 383 41.92 9.31 -30.84
CA GLN A 383 40.51 9.59 -31.13
C GLN A 383 39.92 8.69 -32.23
N ALA A 384 40.72 8.31 -33.24
CA ALA A 384 40.28 7.45 -34.36
C ALA A 384 39.89 6.02 -33.93
N GLY A 385 40.35 5.55 -32.77
CA GLY A 385 40.00 4.24 -32.22
C GLY A 385 38.64 4.20 -31.51
N VAL A 386 38.11 5.36 -31.12
CA VAL A 386 36.86 5.47 -30.34
C VAL A 386 35.63 4.93 -31.11
N PRO A 387 35.38 5.29 -32.39
CA PRO A 387 34.25 4.74 -33.14
C PRO A 387 34.24 3.22 -33.22
N LYS A 388 35.39 2.62 -33.57
CA LYS A 388 35.51 1.17 -33.73
C LYS A 388 35.23 0.44 -32.41
N ALA A 389 35.72 0.96 -31.29
CA ALA A 389 35.46 0.38 -29.98
C ALA A 389 33.96 0.42 -29.61
N ILE A 390 33.25 1.49 -29.97
CA ILE A 390 31.79 1.59 -29.78
C ILE A 390 31.07 0.57 -30.67
N ASP A 391 31.47 0.44 -31.94
CA ASP A 391 30.86 -0.49 -32.89
C ASP A 391 31.03 -1.96 -32.45
N ASP A 392 32.24 -2.33 -32.01
CA ASP A 392 32.56 -3.69 -31.53
C ASP A 392 31.69 -4.05 -30.30
N VAL A 393 31.48 -3.10 -29.38
CA VAL A 393 30.60 -3.27 -28.20
C VAL A 393 29.14 -3.42 -28.59
N ASN A 394 28.66 -2.59 -29.54
CA ASN A 394 27.28 -2.66 -30.01
C ASN A 394 26.98 -3.96 -30.77
N GLN A 395 27.95 -4.48 -31.53
CA GLN A 395 27.82 -5.77 -32.21
C GLN A 395 27.77 -6.94 -31.23
N ALA A 396 28.51 -6.87 -30.12
CA ALA A 396 28.51 -7.89 -29.08
C ALA A 396 27.22 -7.93 -28.23
N GLN A 397 26.37 -6.90 -28.34
CA GLN A 397 25.10 -6.76 -27.64
C GLN A 397 25.19 -6.94 -26.11
N PHE A 398 26.28 -6.45 -25.49
CA PHE A 398 26.45 -6.57 -24.04
C PHE A 398 25.29 -5.95 -23.27
N CYS A 399 24.90 -6.62 -22.18
CA CYS A 399 23.77 -6.24 -21.34
C CYS A 399 22.43 -6.25 -22.09
N GLY A 400 22.32 -7.02 -23.18
CA GLY A 400 21.15 -7.03 -24.07
C GLY A 400 20.95 -5.76 -24.89
N ARG A 401 21.98 -4.90 -25.01
CA ARG A 401 21.90 -3.54 -25.59
C ARG A 401 22.84 -3.39 -26.79
N SER A 402 22.46 -2.60 -27.79
CA SER A 402 23.26 -2.37 -29.01
C SER A 402 23.37 -0.90 -29.43
N ASP A 403 23.17 0.01 -28.47
CA ASP A 403 23.10 1.46 -28.65
C ASP A 403 24.01 2.23 -27.67
N TRP A 404 25.11 1.59 -27.27
CA TRP A 404 26.17 2.15 -26.44
C TRP A 404 26.82 3.36 -27.11
N ARG A 405 27.12 4.40 -26.31
CA ARG A 405 27.82 5.62 -26.75
C ARG A 405 28.64 6.23 -25.62
N LEU A 406 29.54 7.14 -25.97
CA LEU A 406 30.16 8.03 -24.97
C LEU A 406 29.13 9.05 -24.42
N PRO A 407 29.22 9.42 -23.13
CA PRO A 407 28.47 10.53 -22.56
C PRO A 407 28.95 11.86 -23.13
N THR A 408 28.09 12.87 -23.12
CA THR A 408 28.49 14.29 -23.26
C THR A 408 29.20 14.77 -21.99
N ALA A 409 29.84 15.93 -22.04
CA ALA A 409 30.48 16.52 -20.85
C ALA A 409 29.48 16.78 -19.71
N ASP A 410 28.28 17.27 -20.03
CA ASP A 410 27.22 17.53 -19.04
C ASP A 410 26.68 16.23 -18.43
N GLU A 411 26.45 15.21 -19.27
CA GLU A 411 26.05 13.87 -18.80
C GLU A 411 27.14 13.28 -17.91
N LEU A 412 28.40 13.31 -18.33
CA LEU A 412 29.52 12.80 -17.53
C LEU A 412 29.67 13.57 -16.21
N ALA A 413 29.54 14.90 -16.22
CA ALA A 413 29.61 15.72 -15.00
C ALA A 413 28.47 15.41 -14.03
N MET A 414 27.25 15.27 -14.54
CA MET A 414 26.06 14.92 -13.76
C MET A 414 26.19 13.52 -13.16
N LEU A 415 26.67 12.57 -13.97
CA LEU A 415 26.95 11.22 -13.54
C LEU A 415 28.00 11.20 -12.42
N LEU A 416 29.06 12.01 -12.54
CA LEU A 416 30.15 12.17 -11.58
C LEU A 416 29.85 13.13 -10.41
N TYR A 417 28.65 13.71 -10.32
CA TYR A 417 28.35 14.78 -9.36
C TYR A 417 28.36 14.26 -7.91
N LYS A 418 29.18 14.90 -7.07
CA LYS A 418 29.27 14.68 -5.62
C LYS A 418 28.48 15.80 -4.95
N GLY A 419 27.27 15.51 -4.48
CA GLY A 419 26.44 16.50 -3.80
C GLY A 419 27.19 17.15 -2.63
N GLU A 420 27.28 18.48 -2.65
CA GLU A 420 27.76 19.25 -1.50
C GLU A 420 26.64 19.32 -0.44
N GLN A 421 26.99 18.94 0.79
CA GLN A 421 26.43 19.40 2.08
C GLN A 421 25.30 18.66 2.81
N ASP A 422 24.66 17.60 2.29
CA ASP A 422 23.75 16.78 3.12
C ASP A 422 24.33 15.38 3.40
N SER A 423 24.52 15.07 4.68
CA SER A 423 25.30 13.94 5.19
C SER A 423 24.70 12.55 4.96
N ASP A 424 23.49 12.45 4.39
CA ASP A 424 22.76 11.17 4.30
C ASP A 424 22.84 10.51 2.91
N TYR A 425 23.37 11.19 1.89
CA TYR A 425 23.57 10.62 0.54
C TYR A 425 25.06 10.54 0.16
N SER A 426 25.89 10.13 1.13
CA SER A 426 27.33 10.01 0.93
C SER A 426 27.73 8.64 0.35
N LEU A 427 28.55 8.67 -0.70
CA LEU A 427 29.52 7.63 -1.15
C LEU A 427 29.16 6.63 -2.27
N LEU A 428 27.91 6.36 -2.63
CA LEU A 428 27.61 5.21 -3.52
C LEU A 428 28.19 5.30 -4.95
N TYR A 429 28.38 6.50 -5.49
CA TYR A 429 28.92 6.67 -6.85
C TYR A 429 30.46 6.51 -6.92
N ALA A 430 31.19 6.80 -5.84
CA ALA A 430 32.64 6.65 -5.79
C ALA A 430 33.10 5.19 -5.57
N ALA A 431 32.16 4.29 -5.29
CA ALA A 431 32.42 2.88 -5.03
C ALA A 431 32.32 2.00 -6.29
N SER A 432 31.46 2.33 -7.27
CA SER A 432 31.26 1.52 -8.47
C SER A 432 32.42 1.68 -9.49
N LEU A 433 32.83 2.92 -9.74
CA LEU A 433 34.12 3.22 -10.36
C LEU A 433 35.09 3.31 -9.20
N ASN A 434 36.04 2.39 -9.07
CA ASN A 434 37.08 2.29 -8.03
C ASN A 434 37.76 3.64 -7.66
N GLN A 435 37.04 4.55 -7.00
CA GLN A 435 37.11 6.01 -7.22
C GLN A 435 37.09 6.37 -8.73
N PRO A 436 36.54 7.52 -9.18
CA PRO A 436 37.01 8.03 -10.45
C PRO A 436 38.46 8.44 -10.21
N GLU A 437 39.41 7.53 -10.46
CA GLU A 437 40.83 7.85 -10.40
C GLU A 437 41.01 9.14 -11.21
N HIS A 438 41.68 10.13 -10.62
CA HIS A 438 42.03 11.35 -11.35
C HIS A 438 42.57 10.97 -12.74
N GLY A 439 41.98 11.54 -13.78
CA GLY A 439 42.24 11.05 -15.12
C GLY A 439 41.40 11.72 -16.19
N ASP A 440 41.80 11.44 -17.41
CA ASP A 440 41.20 11.99 -18.61
C ASP A 440 40.19 11.00 -19.20
N TYR A 441 39.00 11.47 -19.57
CA TYR A 441 37.89 10.68 -20.11
C TYR A 441 37.49 11.18 -21.51
N TRP A 442 37.24 10.24 -22.41
CA TRP A 442 36.65 10.53 -23.72
C TRP A 442 35.16 10.84 -23.56
N VAL A 443 34.72 11.95 -24.13
CA VAL A 443 33.31 12.36 -24.18
C VAL A 443 32.88 12.67 -25.61
N LYS A 444 31.57 12.57 -25.87
CA LYS A 444 30.95 12.99 -27.11
C LYS A 444 30.86 14.52 -27.15
N THR A 445 31.30 15.12 -28.25
CA THR A 445 31.27 16.57 -28.50
C THR A 445 30.58 16.86 -29.84
N ALA A 446 30.26 18.13 -30.11
CA ALA A 446 29.67 18.54 -31.40
C ALA A 446 30.60 18.24 -32.60
N SER A 447 31.92 18.18 -32.37
CA SER A 447 32.96 17.88 -33.36
C SER A 447 33.36 16.40 -33.39
N GLY A 448 32.61 15.50 -32.75
CA GLY A 448 32.92 14.08 -32.64
C GLY A 448 33.23 13.69 -31.19
N TYR A 449 34.52 13.66 -30.83
CA TYR A 449 34.98 13.25 -29.50
C TYR A 449 35.99 14.24 -28.93
N GLY A 450 36.01 14.40 -27.61
CA GLY A 450 36.96 15.26 -26.91
C GLY A 450 37.41 14.62 -25.60
N LEU A 451 38.52 15.10 -25.05
CA LEU A 451 39.10 14.61 -23.81
C LEU A 451 38.83 15.61 -22.68
N TYR A 452 38.29 15.13 -21.57
CA TYR A 452 37.99 15.95 -20.40
C TYR A 452 38.70 15.39 -19.18
N SER A 453 39.35 16.26 -18.42
CA SER A 453 40.05 15.89 -17.20
C SER A 453 39.14 16.04 -15.99
N LEU A 454 39.20 15.08 -15.07
CA LEU A 454 38.52 15.12 -13.78
C LEU A 454 39.52 15.49 -12.67
N PRO A 455 39.59 16.77 -12.25
CA PRO A 455 40.45 17.19 -11.15
C PRO A 455 39.92 16.71 -9.78
N THR A 456 40.70 16.90 -8.71
CA THR A 456 40.34 16.61 -7.31
C THR A 456 39.11 17.37 -6.79
N THR A 457 38.59 18.34 -7.55
CA THR A 457 37.43 19.17 -7.21
C THR A 457 36.39 19.19 -8.34
N VAL A 458 35.16 19.58 -7.98
CA VAL A 458 33.84 19.19 -8.55
C VAL A 458 33.52 19.69 -9.98
N SER A 459 34.49 19.89 -10.89
CA SER A 459 34.20 20.39 -12.25
C SER A 459 35.12 19.82 -13.33
N LEU A 460 34.53 19.10 -14.30
CA LEU A 460 35.21 18.62 -15.51
C LEU A 460 35.76 19.79 -16.33
N GLN A 461 37.00 19.68 -16.80
CA GLN A 461 37.64 20.68 -17.65
C GLN A 461 38.05 20.08 -19.00
N PRO A 462 37.76 20.73 -20.14
CA PRO A 462 38.21 20.25 -21.44
C PRO A 462 39.75 20.28 -21.51
N LYS A 463 40.35 19.20 -22.02
CA LYS A 463 41.79 19.07 -22.24
C LYS A 463 42.09 19.13 -23.73
N SER A 464 43.10 19.93 -24.12
CA SER A 464 43.64 19.88 -25.48
C SER A 464 44.38 18.55 -25.66
N ALA A 465 43.89 17.71 -26.57
CA ALA A 465 44.40 16.35 -26.79
C ALA A 465 45.20 16.25 -28.10
N THR A 466 46.23 15.41 -28.08
CA THR A 466 47.06 14.99 -29.21
C THR A 466 46.85 13.49 -29.48
N ASP A 467 47.33 12.97 -30.62
CA ASP A 467 47.27 11.54 -30.98
C ASP A 467 48.08 10.61 -30.06
N ALA A 468 48.79 11.16 -29.06
CA ALA A 468 49.52 10.40 -28.05
C ALA A 468 48.84 10.46 -26.66
N ASP A 469 47.79 11.26 -26.49
CA ASP A 469 47.09 11.42 -25.21
C ASP A 469 46.18 10.23 -24.93
N ILE A 470 46.31 9.71 -23.72
CA ILE A 470 45.62 8.50 -23.30
C ILE A 470 44.39 8.87 -22.47
N GLY A 471 43.20 8.48 -22.94
CA GLY A 471 41.92 8.78 -22.29
C GLY A 471 41.07 7.54 -22.02
N ARG A 472 40.29 7.57 -20.93
CA ARG A 472 39.39 6.50 -20.52
C ARG A 472 38.09 6.49 -21.30
N ILE A 473 37.57 5.29 -21.59
CA ILE A 473 36.23 5.10 -22.17
C ILE A 473 35.26 4.69 -21.06
N LEU A 474 34.16 5.41 -20.99
CA LEU A 474 32.96 5.05 -20.25
C LEU A 474 31.80 5.06 -21.23
N LEU A 475 31.16 3.91 -21.45
CA LEU A 475 29.99 3.84 -22.33
C LEU A 475 28.72 3.90 -21.50
N ILE A 476 27.80 4.74 -21.95
CA ILE A 476 26.46 4.85 -21.41
C ILE A 476 25.44 4.47 -22.47
N ALA A 477 24.31 4.03 -21.96
CA ALA A 477 23.20 3.55 -22.74
C ALA A 477 21.94 4.11 -22.06
N THR A 478 21.30 5.09 -22.70
CA THR A 478 20.24 5.89 -22.08
C THR A 478 18.91 5.61 -22.71
N GLU A 479 17.93 5.19 -21.91
CA GLU A 479 16.54 5.19 -22.32
C GLU A 479 15.86 6.45 -21.80
N PHE A 480 15.35 7.23 -22.75
CA PHE A 480 14.48 8.35 -22.45
C PHE A 480 13.06 7.82 -22.33
N GLU A 481 12.52 7.76 -21.12
CA GLU A 481 11.06 7.81 -20.99
C GLU A 481 10.67 9.25 -21.33
N ASN A 482 10.15 9.41 -22.54
CA ASN A 482 9.44 10.62 -22.89
C ASN A 482 8.17 10.63 -22.01
N ARG A 483 8.28 11.16 -20.79
CA ARG A 483 7.12 11.77 -20.18
C ARG A 483 6.79 12.90 -21.12
N ALA A 484 5.76 12.68 -21.95
CA ALA A 484 5.25 13.70 -22.83
C ALA A 484 5.27 15.00 -22.04
N THR A 485 6.01 16.00 -22.55
CA THR A 485 5.94 17.38 -22.07
C THR A 485 4.52 17.62 -21.60
N GLU A 486 4.32 17.97 -20.33
CA GLU A 486 3.00 18.13 -19.72
C GLU A 486 2.03 18.62 -20.78
N ASP A 487 0.99 17.82 -21.04
CA ASP A 487 0.05 18.15 -22.10
C ASP A 487 -0.38 19.60 -21.87
N PRO A 488 -0.20 20.53 -22.83
CA PRO A 488 -0.62 21.91 -22.66
C PRO A 488 -2.13 22.05 -22.41
N ARG A 489 -2.92 20.96 -22.56
CA ARG A 489 -4.32 20.83 -22.13
C ARG A 489 -4.49 20.45 -20.65
N SER A 490 -3.44 20.00 -19.96
CA SER A 490 -3.37 19.85 -18.50
C SER A 490 -3.16 21.18 -17.76
N VAL A 491 -3.06 22.29 -18.51
CA VAL A 491 -3.23 23.65 -17.99
C VAL A 491 -4.71 23.81 -17.60
N ASN A 492 -5.07 23.16 -16.50
CA ASN A 492 -6.35 23.29 -15.85
C ASN A 492 -6.57 24.77 -15.56
N ASN A 493 -7.54 25.37 -16.23
CA ASN A 493 -8.15 26.57 -15.72
C ASN A 493 -8.95 26.17 -14.46
N HIS A 494 -8.26 26.08 -13.32
CA HIS A 494 -8.84 25.80 -12.00
C HIS A 494 -9.75 26.93 -11.51
N GLY A 495 -9.90 27.99 -12.30
CA GLY A 495 -10.86 29.05 -12.04
C GLY A 495 -12.28 28.49 -12.03
N LYS A 496 -13.03 28.84 -10.99
CA LYS A 496 -14.48 28.59 -10.94
C LYS A 496 -15.12 29.15 -12.21
N PRO A 497 -15.92 28.37 -12.96
CA PRO A 497 -16.51 28.84 -14.21
C PRO A 497 -17.57 29.92 -13.93
N ASN A 498 -17.85 30.74 -14.94
CA ASN A 498 -19.09 31.52 -14.96
C ASN A 498 -20.26 30.55 -15.15
N PHE A 499 -21.12 30.42 -14.14
CA PHE A 499 -22.19 29.42 -14.15
C PHE A 499 -23.26 29.67 -15.20
N ASP A 500 -23.56 30.93 -15.54
CA ASP A 500 -24.52 31.24 -16.60
C ASP A 500 -24.03 30.74 -17.96
N SER A 501 -22.76 30.97 -18.26
CA SER A 501 -22.11 30.50 -19.49
C SER A 501 -22.04 28.96 -19.54
N LEU A 502 -21.69 28.33 -18.41
CA LEU A 502 -21.63 26.87 -18.30
C LEU A 502 -23.01 26.25 -18.52
N ARG A 503 -24.04 26.79 -17.85
CA ARG A 503 -25.42 26.35 -17.97
C ARG A 503 -25.93 26.52 -19.40
N GLN A 504 -25.63 27.65 -20.04
CA GLN A 504 -25.98 27.87 -21.45
C GLN A 504 -25.31 26.85 -22.38
N ALA A 505 -24.06 26.49 -22.14
CA ALA A 505 -23.36 25.47 -22.94
C ALA A 505 -24.03 24.09 -22.81
N TYR A 506 -24.39 23.69 -21.60
CA TYR A 506 -25.04 22.41 -21.30
C TYR A 506 -26.56 22.39 -21.56
N ALA A 507 -27.19 23.53 -21.89
CA ALA A 507 -28.58 23.61 -22.33
C ALA A 507 -28.78 23.17 -23.80
N ASN A 508 -27.69 23.02 -24.56
CA ASN A 508 -27.74 22.48 -25.91
C ASN A 508 -27.88 20.95 -25.88
N ASN A 509 -28.30 20.38 -27.00
CA ASN A 509 -28.24 18.93 -27.21
C ASN A 509 -26.82 18.42 -26.89
N ARG A 510 -26.74 17.26 -26.25
CA ARG A 510 -25.50 16.63 -25.78
C ARG A 510 -24.40 16.53 -26.83
N ASP A 511 -24.75 16.39 -28.11
CA ASP A 511 -23.80 16.36 -29.23
C ASP A 511 -23.02 17.68 -29.39
N TYR A 512 -23.52 18.77 -28.78
CA TYR A 512 -22.95 20.12 -28.79
C TYR A 512 -22.47 20.58 -27.42
N TRP A 513 -22.42 19.70 -26.42
CA TRP A 513 -21.79 20.04 -25.15
C TRP A 513 -20.30 20.37 -25.34
N PRO A 514 -19.67 21.09 -24.37
CA PRO A 514 -18.23 21.29 -24.39
C PRO A 514 -17.51 19.97 -24.63
N GLN A 515 -16.52 19.95 -25.53
CA GLN A 515 -15.84 18.71 -25.88
C GLN A 515 -15.16 18.09 -24.65
N PRO A 516 -15.34 16.77 -24.42
CA PRO A 516 -14.71 16.09 -23.30
C PRO A 516 -13.19 15.96 -23.54
N PHE A 517 -12.43 15.79 -22.45
CA PHE A 517 -11.02 15.44 -22.55
C PHE A 517 -10.86 13.92 -22.55
N VAL A 518 -10.79 13.38 -23.76
CA VAL A 518 -10.56 11.95 -24.02
C VAL A 518 -9.14 11.74 -24.55
N ASP A 519 -8.47 10.70 -24.09
CA ASP A 519 -7.16 10.27 -24.58
C ASP A 519 -7.24 9.68 -25.99
N ASP A 520 -6.14 9.84 -26.72
CA ASP A 520 -6.03 9.34 -28.09
C ASP A 520 -6.31 7.83 -28.13
N MET A 521 -6.98 7.38 -29.20
CA MET A 521 -7.34 5.97 -29.47
C MET A 521 -8.49 5.38 -28.61
N LEU A 522 -9.20 6.17 -27.81
CA LEU A 522 -10.42 5.70 -27.13
C LEU A 522 -11.67 5.88 -28.00
N ASN A 523 -12.48 4.83 -28.11
CA ASN A 523 -13.82 4.90 -28.69
C ASN A 523 -14.79 5.47 -27.65
N TYR A 524 -14.81 6.79 -27.52
CA TYR A 524 -15.63 7.49 -26.53
C TYR A 524 -17.13 7.39 -26.83
N GLN A 525 -17.91 7.14 -25.78
CA GLN A 525 -19.36 7.24 -25.80
C GLN A 525 -19.82 8.34 -24.83
N GLU A 526 -20.60 9.28 -25.32
CA GLU A 526 -21.13 10.37 -24.49
C GLU A 526 -22.03 9.83 -23.36
N LEU A 527 -22.00 10.53 -22.22
CA LEU A 527 -22.84 10.23 -21.07
C LEU A 527 -24.31 10.38 -21.44
N GLY A 528 -25.16 9.52 -20.89
CA GLY A 528 -26.58 9.52 -21.24
C GLY A 528 -27.44 8.70 -20.30
N THR A 529 -28.72 8.57 -20.63
CA THR A 529 -29.69 7.80 -19.84
C THR A 529 -29.48 6.29 -19.98
N MET A 530 -29.77 5.51 -18.93
CA MET A 530 -29.72 4.04 -18.98
C MET A 530 -30.62 3.47 -20.10
N PRO A 531 -30.12 2.54 -20.92
CA PRO A 531 -30.97 1.81 -21.85
C PRO A 531 -31.90 0.83 -21.10
N LYS A 532 -32.87 0.26 -21.81
CA LYS A 532 -33.67 -0.86 -21.29
C LYS A 532 -32.82 -2.13 -21.26
N PRO A 533 -32.92 -2.97 -20.21
CA PRO A 533 -32.17 -4.22 -20.17
C PRO A 533 -32.65 -5.19 -21.24
N SER A 534 -31.75 -6.02 -21.76
CA SER A 534 -32.09 -7.12 -22.65
C SER A 534 -32.11 -8.45 -21.90
N PHE A 535 -32.93 -9.38 -22.36
CA PHE A 535 -32.96 -10.76 -21.88
C PHE A 535 -32.38 -11.67 -22.98
N PRO A 536 -31.40 -12.54 -22.66
CA PRO A 536 -30.80 -13.44 -23.64
C PRO A 536 -31.84 -14.36 -24.30
N ASN A 537 -31.61 -14.73 -25.56
CA ASN A 537 -32.53 -15.62 -26.30
C ASN A 537 -32.64 -17.01 -25.66
N ASP A 538 -31.56 -17.50 -25.05
CA ASP A 538 -31.50 -18.76 -24.31
C ASP A 538 -32.06 -18.64 -22.89
N ASN A 539 -32.26 -17.43 -22.37
CA ASN A 539 -32.93 -17.17 -21.10
C ASN A 539 -33.93 -15.98 -21.18
N PRO A 540 -35.02 -16.13 -21.95
CA PRO A 540 -35.96 -15.03 -22.20
C PRO A 540 -36.74 -14.68 -20.93
N TYR A 541 -37.25 -13.46 -20.82
CA TYR A 541 -38.06 -13.08 -19.66
C TYR A 541 -39.30 -13.98 -19.49
N SER A 542 -39.56 -14.40 -18.25
CA SER A 542 -40.85 -14.97 -17.84
C SER A 542 -41.15 -14.54 -16.41
N LYS A 543 -42.40 -14.14 -16.14
CA LYS A 543 -42.84 -13.78 -14.78
C LYS A 543 -42.61 -14.93 -13.79
N LEU A 544 -42.83 -16.18 -14.24
CA LEU A 544 -42.63 -17.36 -13.40
C LEU A 544 -41.15 -17.59 -13.08
N LYS A 545 -40.24 -17.32 -14.03
CA LYS A 545 -38.78 -17.36 -13.78
C LYS A 545 -38.33 -16.27 -12.82
N VAL A 546 -38.88 -15.05 -12.94
CA VAL A 546 -38.60 -13.95 -11.99
C VAL A 546 -39.04 -14.34 -10.58
N THR A 547 -40.27 -14.84 -10.41
CA THR A 547 -40.79 -15.23 -9.08
C THR A 547 -40.01 -16.40 -8.48
N LEU A 548 -39.62 -17.39 -9.28
CA LEU A 548 -38.77 -18.49 -8.80
C LEU A 548 -37.38 -17.98 -8.42
N GLY A 549 -36.75 -17.17 -9.27
CA GLY A 549 -35.44 -16.58 -9.02
C GLY A 549 -35.43 -15.68 -7.79
N GLU A 550 -36.47 -14.86 -7.60
CA GLU A 550 -36.67 -14.06 -6.39
C GLU A 550 -36.74 -14.94 -5.16
N LYS A 551 -37.60 -15.98 -5.18
CA LYS A 551 -37.67 -16.92 -4.06
C LYS A 551 -36.30 -17.51 -3.73
N LEU A 552 -35.57 -18.02 -4.74
CA LEU A 552 -34.25 -18.61 -4.55
C LEU A 552 -33.20 -17.62 -4.02
N PHE A 553 -33.21 -16.37 -4.51
CA PHE A 553 -32.26 -15.33 -4.11
C PHE A 553 -32.31 -15.00 -2.61
N PHE A 554 -33.51 -15.09 -2.02
CA PHE A 554 -33.73 -14.85 -0.59
C PHE A 554 -33.77 -16.13 0.26
N ASP A 555 -33.58 -17.32 -0.34
CA ASP A 555 -33.71 -18.60 0.37
C ASP A 555 -32.32 -19.11 0.80
N PRO A 556 -32.02 -19.17 2.12
CA PRO A 556 -30.72 -19.66 2.57
C PRO A 556 -30.56 -21.16 2.35
N PHE A 557 -31.62 -21.87 1.92
CA PHE A 557 -31.57 -23.26 1.49
C PHE A 557 -30.47 -23.55 0.45
N LEU A 558 -30.09 -22.54 -0.34
CA LEU A 558 -29.02 -22.66 -1.33
C LEU A 558 -27.62 -22.87 -0.72
N SER A 559 -27.40 -22.53 0.55
CA SER A 559 -26.12 -22.75 1.24
C SER A 559 -26.02 -24.13 1.90
N GLN A 560 -24.80 -24.53 2.22
CA GLN A 560 -24.52 -25.82 2.86
C GLN A 560 -25.15 -25.93 4.25
N ALA A 561 -25.07 -24.86 5.04
CA ALA A 561 -25.58 -24.81 6.42
C ALA A 561 -27.01 -24.24 6.52
N GLY A 562 -27.58 -23.70 5.43
CA GLY A 562 -28.93 -23.17 5.45
C GLY A 562 -29.05 -21.80 6.13
N ASP A 563 -27.94 -21.04 6.21
CA ASP A 563 -27.79 -19.78 6.95
C ASP A 563 -27.40 -18.59 6.06
N VAL A 564 -26.86 -18.83 4.86
CA VAL A 564 -26.47 -17.79 3.89
C VAL A 564 -27.36 -17.85 2.64
N ALA A 565 -27.93 -16.71 2.26
CA ALA A 565 -28.64 -16.52 0.98
C ALA A 565 -27.90 -15.47 0.13
N CYS A 566 -28.26 -15.32 -1.15
CA CYS A 566 -27.70 -14.24 -1.97
C CYS A 566 -27.98 -12.86 -1.35
N SER A 567 -29.17 -12.69 -0.77
CA SER A 567 -29.59 -11.49 -0.06
C SER A 567 -28.82 -11.19 1.23
N SER A 568 -28.08 -12.16 1.80
CA SER A 568 -27.22 -11.92 2.97
C SER A 568 -26.06 -10.96 2.64
N CYS A 569 -25.57 -11.00 1.40
CA CYS A 569 -24.50 -10.14 0.88
C CYS A 569 -25.01 -9.07 -0.11
N HIS A 570 -26.23 -9.22 -0.63
CA HIS A 570 -26.85 -8.31 -1.58
C HIS A 570 -28.22 -7.85 -1.07
N ASP A 571 -28.22 -7.09 0.02
CA ASP A 571 -29.45 -6.64 0.70
C ASP A 571 -30.11 -5.49 -0.08
N PRO A 572 -31.39 -5.61 -0.49
CA PRO A 572 -32.11 -4.54 -1.17
C PRO A 572 -32.09 -3.19 -0.45
N LYS A 573 -32.07 -3.17 0.89
CA LYS A 573 -32.01 -1.94 1.69
C LYS A 573 -30.64 -1.28 1.67
N LEU A 574 -29.60 -2.05 1.36
CA LEU A 574 -28.21 -1.60 1.27
C LEU A 574 -27.77 -1.45 -0.19
N SER A 575 -28.72 -1.12 -1.07
CA SER A 575 -28.49 -0.97 -2.51
C SER A 575 -27.93 -2.23 -3.16
N TRP A 576 -28.39 -3.39 -2.70
CA TRP A 576 -28.01 -4.71 -3.18
C TRP A 576 -26.52 -5.02 -3.08
N GLY A 577 -25.83 -4.39 -2.12
CA GLY A 577 -24.57 -4.86 -1.55
C GLY A 577 -24.77 -5.12 -0.05
N ASP A 578 -23.69 -5.09 0.73
CA ASP A 578 -23.75 -5.36 2.18
C ASP A 578 -23.16 -4.26 3.07
N ARG A 579 -22.60 -3.21 2.47
CA ARG A 579 -21.89 -2.09 3.13
C ARG A 579 -20.77 -2.53 4.06
N ARG A 580 -20.08 -3.62 3.73
CA ARG A 580 -18.88 -4.08 4.43
C ARG A 580 -17.65 -3.89 3.54
N GLU A 581 -16.49 -3.84 4.18
CA GLU A 581 -15.19 -3.90 3.49
C GLU A 581 -15.13 -5.16 2.62
N VAL A 582 -15.44 -6.31 3.23
CA VAL A 582 -15.59 -7.61 2.57
C VAL A 582 -16.76 -8.37 3.19
N SER A 583 -17.41 -9.21 2.39
CA SER A 583 -18.55 -10.02 2.82
C SER A 583 -18.18 -11.05 3.89
N ILE A 584 -19.16 -11.44 4.68
CA ILE A 584 -19.07 -12.55 5.64
C ILE A 584 -19.98 -13.67 5.13
N GLY A 585 -19.41 -14.84 4.85
CA GLY A 585 -20.16 -16.00 4.37
C GLY A 585 -20.15 -17.16 5.37
N HIS A 586 -20.10 -18.37 4.85
CA HIS A 586 -20.18 -19.63 5.59
C HIS A 586 -19.15 -19.69 6.72
N ASP A 587 -19.56 -20.19 7.89
CA ASP A 587 -18.76 -20.24 9.12
C ASP A 587 -18.18 -18.88 9.55
N ARG A 588 -18.85 -17.78 9.17
CA ARG A 588 -18.44 -16.40 9.42
C ARG A 588 -17.08 -16.05 8.81
N GLN A 589 -16.65 -16.78 7.79
CA GLN A 589 -15.42 -16.50 7.08
C GLN A 589 -15.50 -15.17 6.34
N ARG A 590 -14.40 -14.42 6.32
CA ARG A 590 -14.27 -13.15 5.60
C ARG A 590 -13.85 -13.42 4.16
N GLY A 591 -14.59 -12.84 3.21
CA GLY A 591 -14.20 -12.80 1.81
C GLY A 591 -12.94 -11.97 1.55
N LYS A 592 -12.47 -11.99 0.30
CA LYS A 592 -11.33 -11.18 -0.15
C LYS A 592 -11.71 -9.84 -0.77
N ARG A 593 -12.98 -9.68 -1.16
CA ARG A 593 -13.47 -8.52 -1.91
C ARG A 593 -14.77 -7.97 -1.34
N ASN A 594 -14.98 -6.68 -1.55
CA ASN A 594 -16.25 -5.99 -1.36
C ASN A 594 -17.30 -6.60 -2.31
N ALA A 595 -18.51 -6.85 -1.78
CA ALA A 595 -19.64 -7.30 -2.59
C ALA A 595 -20.11 -6.18 -3.52
N PRO A 596 -19.93 -6.30 -4.85
CA PRO A 596 -20.46 -5.32 -5.78
C PRO A 596 -22.00 -5.33 -5.74
N THR A 597 -22.63 -4.19 -6.00
CA THR A 597 -24.09 -4.17 -6.15
C THR A 597 -24.56 -5.04 -7.32
N ILE A 598 -25.72 -5.71 -7.18
CA ILE A 598 -26.36 -6.38 -8.32
C ILE A 598 -27.26 -5.44 -9.15
N VAL A 599 -27.45 -4.20 -8.71
CA VAL A 599 -28.17 -3.19 -9.51
C VAL A 599 -27.46 -3.04 -10.85
N ASN A 600 -28.22 -3.11 -11.94
CA ASN A 600 -27.72 -3.05 -13.32
C ASN A 600 -26.83 -4.22 -13.74
N SER A 601 -26.83 -5.34 -13.00
CA SER A 601 -26.13 -6.57 -13.43
C SER A 601 -26.57 -7.08 -14.82
N ALA A 602 -27.77 -6.70 -15.27
CA ALA A 602 -28.29 -6.98 -16.61
C ALA A 602 -27.44 -6.44 -17.77
N PHE A 603 -26.67 -5.38 -17.53
CA PHE A 603 -25.91 -4.67 -18.56
C PHE A 603 -24.43 -5.05 -18.56
N LEU A 604 -23.99 -5.83 -17.57
CA LEU A 604 -22.60 -6.24 -17.44
C LEU A 604 -22.27 -7.32 -18.48
N PRO A 605 -21.26 -7.10 -19.36
CA PRO A 605 -20.84 -8.11 -20.33
C PRO A 605 -20.06 -9.27 -19.67
N VAL A 606 -19.43 -8.98 -18.53
CA VAL A 606 -18.69 -9.92 -17.68
C VAL A 606 -18.87 -9.54 -16.20
N LEU A 607 -18.86 -10.54 -15.32
CA LEU A 607 -19.22 -10.41 -13.91
C LEU A 607 -18.02 -10.68 -12.99
N PHE A 608 -18.16 -10.28 -11.72
CA PHE A 608 -17.10 -10.11 -10.73
C PHE A 608 -16.13 -8.95 -11.03
N TRP A 609 -15.32 -8.59 -10.02
CA TRP A 609 -14.28 -7.57 -10.12
C TRP A 609 -13.14 -7.95 -11.09
N ASP A 610 -12.85 -9.24 -11.23
CA ASP A 610 -11.81 -9.81 -12.10
C ASP A 610 -12.36 -10.38 -13.41
N SER A 611 -13.65 -10.20 -13.68
CA SER A 611 -14.31 -10.64 -14.92
C SER A 611 -14.29 -12.17 -15.16
N ARG A 612 -14.16 -13.00 -14.11
CA ARG A 612 -14.06 -14.47 -14.25
C ARG A 612 -15.34 -15.18 -14.70
N ALA A 613 -16.49 -14.52 -14.68
CA ALA A 613 -17.76 -15.09 -15.12
C ALA A 613 -18.27 -14.37 -16.38
N ALA A 614 -18.54 -15.15 -17.43
CA ALA A 614 -18.94 -14.64 -18.74
C ALA A 614 -20.44 -14.30 -18.82
N THR A 615 -21.26 -14.90 -17.95
CA THR A 615 -22.71 -14.66 -17.90
C THR A 615 -23.21 -14.56 -16.48
N LEU A 616 -24.36 -13.92 -16.29
CA LEU A 616 -25.00 -13.81 -14.98
C LEU A 616 -25.50 -15.18 -14.48
N GLU A 617 -25.89 -16.07 -15.39
CA GLU A 617 -26.23 -17.46 -15.11
C GLU A 617 -25.05 -18.22 -14.51
N GLN A 618 -23.85 -18.06 -15.10
CA GLN A 618 -22.64 -18.67 -14.58
C GLN A 618 -22.25 -18.03 -13.23
N GLN A 619 -22.29 -16.70 -13.16
CA GLN A 619 -21.96 -15.98 -11.92
C GLN A 619 -22.86 -16.44 -10.77
N ALA A 620 -24.17 -16.59 -10.97
CA ALA A 620 -25.12 -16.96 -9.92
C ALA A 620 -24.83 -18.34 -9.28
N LEU A 621 -24.13 -19.24 -9.98
CA LEU A 621 -23.77 -20.56 -9.49
C LEU A 621 -22.40 -20.59 -8.78
N MET A 622 -21.55 -19.57 -8.96
CA MET A 622 -20.21 -19.54 -8.35
C MET A 622 -20.24 -19.28 -6.84
N PRO A 623 -20.96 -18.27 -6.29
CA PRO A 623 -21.12 -18.05 -4.85
C PRO A 623 -21.64 -19.27 -4.09
N ILE A 624 -22.54 -20.03 -4.71
CA ILE A 624 -23.10 -21.25 -4.14
C ILE A 624 -21.97 -22.23 -3.78
N GLN A 625 -20.96 -22.35 -4.64
CA GLN A 625 -19.86 -23.30 -4.53
C GLN A 625 -18.63 -22.77 -3.79
N ASP A 626 -18.51 -21.45 -3.63
CA ASP A 626 -17.35 -20.87 -2.96
C ASP A 626 -17.37 -21.23 -1.46
N PRO A 627 -16.29 -21.82 -0.92
CA PRO A 627 -16.25 -22.31 0.46
C PRO A 627 -16.26 -21.20 1.52
N VAL A 628 -15.96 -19.95 1.13
CA VAL A 628 -16.01 -18.78 2.00
C VAL A 628 -17.39 -18.10 1.91
N GLU A 629 -18.13 -18.29 0.82
CA GLU A 629 -19.46 -17.70 0.61
C GLU A 629 -20.59 -18.63 1.08
N MET A 630 -21.06 -19.58 0.26
CA MET A 630 -22.21 -20.45 0.60
C MET A 630 -21.86 -21.93 0.80
N ALA A 631 -20.64 -22.32 0.43
CA ALA A 631 -20.00 -23.62 0.68
C ALA A 631 -20.77 -24.88 0.24
N GLU A 632 -21.68 -24.77 -0.73
CA GLU A 632 -22.48 -25.91 -1.22
C GLU A 632 -22.01 -26.44 -2.57
N THR A 633 -22.02 -27.76 -2.74
CA THR A 633 -21.75 -28.38 -4.04
C THR A 633 -23.03 -28.43 -4.88
N LEU A 634 -22.95 -28.11 -6.18
CA LEU A 634 -24.12 -28.15 -7.06
C LEU A 634 -24.81 -29.53 -7.09
N PRO A 635 -24.10 -30.68 -7.17
CA PRO A 635 -24.76 -31.99 -7.15
C PRO A 635 -25.60 -32.23 -5.89
N ARG A 636 -25.08 -31.85 -4.71
CA ARG A 636 -25.82 -31.98 -3.44
C ARG A 636 -26.99 -31.03 -3.37
N LEU A 637 -26.80 -29.77 -3.78
CA LEU A 637 -27.89 -28.78 -3.84
C LEU A 637 -29.02 -29.24 -4.75
N LEU A 638 -28.71 -29.72 -5.96
CA LEU A 638 -29.73 -30.20 -6.90
C LEU A 638 -30.48 -31.41 -6.36
N SER A 639 -29.80 -32.35 -5.70
CA SER A 639 -30.46 -33.47 -5.01
C SER A 639 -31.45 -32.96 -3.95
N ARG A 640 -31.02 -31.98 -3.13
CA ARG A 640 -31.86 -31.35 -2.11
C ARG A 640 -33.05 -30.59 -2.71
N LEU A 641 -32.85 -29.84 -3.79
CA LEU A 641 -33.90 -29.10 -4.49
C LEU A 641 -34.94 -30.06 -5.11
N ASN A 642 -34.50 -31.17 -5.71
CA ASN A 642 -35.39 -32.19 -6.28
C ASN A 642 -36.20 -32.94 -5.21
N ALA A 643 -35.63 -33.14 -4.02
CA ALA A 643 -36.34 -33.72 -2.88
C ALA A 643 -37.26 -32.72 -2.14
N HIS A 644 -37.17 -31.43 -2.43
CA HIS A 644 -37.94 -30.41 -1.73
C HIS A 644 -39.44 -30.45 -2.13
N PRO A 645 -40.40 -30.31 -1.19
CA PRO A 645 -41.83 -30.43 -1.51
C PRO A 645 -42.38 -29.41 -2.52
N GLN A 646 -41.72 -28.25 -2.66
CA GLN A 646 -42.23 -27.13 -3.45
C GLN A 646 -41.43 -26.84 -4.73
N TYR A 647 -40.10 -27.02 -4.70
CA TYR A 647 -39.23 -26.54 -5.78
C TYR A 647 -39.47 -27.24 -7.13
N PRO A 648 -39.62 -28.58 -7.19
CA PRO A 648 -39.86 -29.26 -8.48
C PRO A 648 -41.08 -28.69 -9.23
N ASN A 649 -42.16 -28.39 -8.51
CA ASN A 649 -43.36 -27.80 -9.10
C ASN A 649 -43.12 -26.35 -9.58
N LEU A 650 -42.35 -25.55 -8.83
CA LEU A 650 -42.02 -24.18 -9.23
C LEU A 650 -41.09 -24.16 -10.46
N PHE A 651 -40.10 -25.04 -10.52
CA PHE A 651 -39.22 -25.19 -11.68
C PHE A 651 -39.98 -25.67 -12.91
N LYS A 652 -40.88 -26.65 -12.76
CA LYS A 652 -41.76 -27.11 -13.86
C LYS A 652 -42.63 -25.99 -14.43
N GLN A 653 -43.14 -25.10 -13.59
CA GLN A 653 -43.92 -23.93 -14.04
C GLN A 653 -43.04 -22.89 -14.73
N ALA A 654 -41.82 -22.66 -14.23
CA ALA A 654 -40.89 -21.68 -14.78
C ALA A 654 -40.25 -22.12 -16.10
N PHE A 655 -40.12 -23.43 -16.35
CA PHE A 655 -39.48 -24.04 -17.52
C PHE A 655 -40.35 -25.11 -18.22
N PRO A 656 -41.51 -24.72 -18.79
CA PRO A 656 -42.48 -25.68 -19.35
C PRO A 656 -42.02 -26.36 -20.65
N GLU A 657 -41.09 -25.75 -21.39
CA GLU A 657 -40.60 -26.26 -22.67
C GLU A 657 -39.61 -27.43 -22.52
N ASN A 658 -39.11 -27.67 -21.30
CA ASN A 658 -38.09 -28.68 -21.00
C ASN A 658 -38.68 -29.91 -20.28
N THR A 659 -39.94 -30.24 -20.57
CA THR A 659 -40.76 -31.28 -19.91
C THR A 659 -40.26 -32.72 -20.10
N MET A 660 -39.18 -32.93 -20.84
CA MET A 660 -38.54 -34.25 -21.05
C MET A 660 -37.63 -34.67 -19.89
N ASN A 661 -37.27 -33.76 -18.98
CA ASN A 661 -36.45 -34.05 -17.80
C ASN A 661 -37.23 -33.67 -16.53
N THR A 662 -37.40 -34.60 -15.60
CA THR A 662 -38.16 -34.36 -14.35
C THR A 662 -37.35 -33.59 -13.31
N ASP A 663 -36.02 -33.65 -13.42
CA ASP A 663 -35.12 -33.16 -12.38
C ASP A 663 -34.64 -31.74 -12.68
N ILE A 664 -34.53 -30.94 -11.63
CA ILE A 664 -33.98 -29.58 -11.65
C ILE A 664 -32.50 -29.65 -12.05
N THR A 665 -32.10 -28.83 -13.03
CA THR A 665 -30.73 -28.76 -13.54
C THR A 665 -29.97 -27.51 -13.09
N GLU A 666 -28.64 -27.54 -13.15
CA GLU A 666 -27.78 -26.37 -12.88
C GLU A 666 -28.14 -25.19 -13.78
N GLN A 667 -28.41 -25.47 -15.06
CA GLN A 667 -28.80 -24.47 -16.05
C GLN A 667 -30.11 -23.78 -15.65
N GLN A 668 -31.14 -24.53 -15.23
CA GLN A 668 -32.40 -23.95 -14.79
C GLN A 668 -32.23 -23.10 -13.52
N LEU A 669 -31.41 -23.55 -12.57
CA LEU A 669 -31.10 -22.81 -11.36
C LEU A 669 -30.44 -21.46 -11.69
N GLY A 670 -29.38 -21.48 -12.50
CA GLY A 670 -28.68 -20.26 -12.94
C GLY A 670 -29.60 -19.34 -13.73
N MET A 671 -30.42 -19.88 -14.64
CA MET A 671 -31.37 -19.09 -15.42
C MET A 671 -32.44 -18.40 -14.58
N ALA A 672 -32.99 -19.07 -13.55
CA ALA A 672 -33.99 -18.48 -12.67
C ALA A 672 -33.40 -17.31 -11.88
N LEU A 673 -32.27 -17.52 -11.21
CA LEU A 673 -31.56 -16.49 -10.44
C LEU A 673 -31.16 -15.30 -11.32
N ALA A 674 -30.58 -15.56 -12.50
CA ALA A 674 -30.17 -14.50 -13.42
C ALA A 674 -31.37 -13.73 -14.00
N THR A 675 -32.51 -14.38 -14.26
CA THR A 675 -33.72 -13.69 -14.72
C THR A 675 -34.22 -12.70 -13.68
N PHE A 676 -34.23 -13.07 -12.40
CA PHE A 676 -34.60 -12.18 -11.31
C PHE A 676 -33.63 -11.00 -11.18
N GLN A 677 -32.33 -11.26 -11.15
CA GLN A 677 -31.30 -10.21 -11.02
C GLN A 677 -31.39 -9.17 -12.15
N ARG A 678 -31.72 -9.59 -13.39
CA ARG A 678 -31.97 -8.67 -14.52
C ARG A 678 -33.12 -7.70 -14.32
N THR A 679 -34.01 -7.95 -13.35
CA THR A 679 -35.10 -7.03 -13.00
C THR A 679 -34.67 -5.91 -12.06
N ILE A 680 -33.45 -5.99 -11.50
CA ILE A 680 -32.93 -5.01 -10.55
C ILE A 680 -32.08 -3.97 -11.32
N ILE A 681 -32.76 -2.96 -11.87
CA ILE A 681 -32.13 -1.84 -12.61
C ILE A 681 -32.23 -0.53 -11.81
N SER A 682 -31.39 0.46 -12.07
CA SER A 682 -31.47 1.75 -11.38
C SER A 682 -32.83 2.44 -11.56
N ASN A 683 -33.23 3.23 -10.56
CA ASN A 683 -34.27 4.24 -10.75
C ASN A 683 -33.76 5.39 -11.62
N LYS A 684 -34.65 6.26 -12.09
CA LYS A 684 -34.26 7.46 -12.83
C LYS A 684 -33.50 8.42 -11.90
N SER A 685 -32.26 8.77 -12.26
CA SER A 685 -31.44 9.74 -11.52
C SER A 685 -31.79 11.19 -11.90
N ARG A 686 -31.22 12.15 -11.17
CA ARG A 686 -31.34 13.57 -11.53
C ARG A 686 -30.60 13.88 -12.82
N PHE A 687 -29.45 13.23 -13.05
CA PHE A 687 -28.75 13.31 -14.33
C PHE A 687 -29.60 12.80 -15.51
N ASP A 688 -30.31 11.67 -15.35
CA ASP A 688 -31.19 11.17 -16.41
C ASP A 688 -32.34 12.14 -16.71
N THR A 689 -32.86 12.80 -15.67
CA THR A 689 -33.89 13.83 -15.80
C THR A 689 -33.35 15.05 -16.55
N PHE A 690 -32.15 15.50 -16.18
CA PHE A 690 -31.44 16.57 -16.87
C PHE A 690 -31.21 16.27 -18.35
N VAL A 691 -30.67 15.11 -18.70
CA VAL A 691 -30.47 14.72 -20.11
C VAL A 691 -31.80 14.75 -20.88
N THR A 692 -32.85 14.14 -20.31
CA THR A 692 -34.19 14.12 -20.94
C THR A 692 -34.73 15.55 -21.17
N GLN A 693 -34.59 16.42 -20.18
CA GLN A 693 -35.11 17.79 -20.22
C GLN A 693 -34.34 18.68 -21.20
N VAL A 694 -33.01 18.56 -21.22
CA VAL A 694 -32.15 19.28 -22.17
C VAL A 694 -32.50 18.91 -23.62
N GLU A 695 -32.66 17.61 -23.90
CA GLU A 695 -32.99 17.14 -25.26
C GLU A 695 -34.39 17.54 -25.72
N SER A 696 -35.37 17.62 -24.81
CA SER A 696 -36.77 17.91 -25.15
C SER A 696 -37.13 19.40 -25.09
N THR A 697 -36.59 20.13 -24.13
CA THR A 697 -37.02 21.51 -23.79
C THR A 697 -35.88 22.48 -23.57
N ARG A 698 -34.61 22.02 -23.65
CA ARG A 698 -33.41 22.78 -23.25
C ARG A 698 -33.41 23.24 -21.79
N ASP A 699 -34.26 22.62 -20.95
CA ASP A 699 -34.28 22.90 -19.52
C ASP A 699 -33.12 22.21 -18.81
N THR A 700 -32.39 22.98 -18.01
CA THR A 700 -31.22 22.55 -17.24
C THR A 700 -31.48 22.50 -15.74
N SER A 701 -32.72 22.79 -15.31
CA SER A 701 -33.11 22.97 -13.91
C SER A 701 -32.91 21.74 -13.03
N ALA A 702 -32.89 20.53 -13.61
CA ALA A 702 -32.63 19.29 -12.88
C ALA A 702 -31.25 19.23 -12.21
N LEU A 703 -30.25 19.96 -12.73
CA LEU A 703 -28.92 20.08 -12.11
C LEU A 703 -28.67 21.50 -11.60
N SER A 704 -28.15 21.58 -10.38
CA SER A 704 -27.60 22.80 -9.80
C SER A 704 -26.31 23.22 -10.51
N ASP A 705 -25.91 24.47 -10.32
CA ASP A 705 -24.66 25.00 -10.89
C ASP A 705 -23.43 24.19 -10.47
N LYS A 706 -23.40 23.71 -9.22
CA LYS A 706 -22.30 22.91 -8.70
C LYS A 706 -22.26 21.50 -9.31
N GLU A 707 -23.42 20.92 -9.59
CA GLU A 707 -23.51 19.61 -10.26
C GLU A 707 -23.15 19.71 -11.74
N LEU A 708 -23.56 20.79 -12.41
CA LEU A 708 -23.12 21.07 -13.79
C LEU A 708 -21.62 21.29 -13.85
N TRP A 709 -21.03 21.98 -12.87
CA TRP A 709 -19.58 22.10 -12.78
C TRP A 709 -18.91 20.75 -12.50
N GLY A 710 -19.48 19.91 -11.66
CA GLY A 710 -19.00 18.53 -11.44
C GLY A 710 -19.06 17.67 -12.71
N LEU A 711 -20.18 17.72 -13.46
CA LEU A 711 -20.32 17.06 -14.77
C LEU A 711 -19.22 17.52 -15.73
N ASP A 712 -18.95 18.81 -15.73
CA ASP A 712 -17.97 19.42 -16.60
C ASP A 712 -16.54 19.02 -16.26
N ILE A 713 -16.18 19.02 -14.97
CA ILE A 713 -14.89 18.48 -14.49
C ILE A 713 -14.79 16.99 -14.85
N PHE A 714 -15.83 16.20 -14.61
CA PHE A 714 -15.85 14.76 -14.88
C PHE A 714 -15.54 14.46 -16.36
N ARG A 715 -16.10 15.26 -17.26
CA ARG A 715 -15.88 15.16 -18.71
C ARG A 715 -14.54 15.75 -19.17
N ARG A 716 -13.99 16.74 -18.46
CA ARG A 716 -12.80 17.51 -18.87
C ARG A 716 -11.64 17.35 -17.88
N ASN A 717 -11.45 18.31 -16.96
CA ASN A 717 -10.25 18.39 -16.10
C ASN A 717 -10.03 17.14 -15.24
N GLY A 718 -11.11 16.50 -14.77
CA GLY A 718 -11.08 15.26 -13.99
C GLY A 718 -10.84 14.02 -14.83
N ARG A 719 -11.02 14.09 -16.15
CA ARG A 719 -10.71 13.02 -17.13
C ARG A 719 -11.39 11.68 -16.82
N CYS A 720 -12.42 11.66 -15.99
CA CYS A 720 -13.09 10.45 -15.51
C CYS A 720 -13.71 9.64 -16.65
N VAL A 721 -14.19 10.35 -17.69
CA VAL A 721 -14.75 9.75 -18.91
C VAL A 721 -13.78 8.92 -19.75
N ASN A 722 -12.49 8.87 -19.42
CA ASN A 722 -11.54 7.98 -20.09
C ASN A 722 -11.76 6.49 -19.73
N CYS A 723 -12.44 6.23 -18.61
CA CYS A 723 -12.88 4.89 -18.22
C CYS A 723 -14.38 4.84 -17.90
N HIS A 724 -14.94 5.92 -17.34
CA HIS A 724 -16.34 5.99 -16.92
C HIS A 724 -17.20 6.75 -17.93
N MET A 725 -17.54 6.09 -19.03
CA MET A 725 -18.25 6.68 -20.17
C MET A 725 -19.58 5.99 -20.48
N GLY A 726 -20.30 6.50 -21.48
CA GLY A 726 -21.58 5.94 -21.92
C GLY A 726 -22.70 6.04 -20.88
N ALA A 727 -23.81 5.37 -21.16
CA ALA A 727 -25.00 5.40 -20.31
C ALA A 727 -24.77 4.78 -18.92
N GLU A 728 -23.88 3.80 -18.80
CA GLU A 728 -23.58 3.11 -17.55
C GLU A 728 -22.42 3.73 -16.75
N PHE A 729 -21.77 4.79 -17.27
CA PHE A 729 -20.57 5.36 -16.64
C PHE A 729 -19.46 4.33 -16.43
N THR A 730 -19.24 3.48 -17.44
CA THR A 730 -18.16 2.49 -17.48
C THR A 730 -17.90 2.06 -18.92
N ASP A 731 -16.64 1.77 -19.24
CA ASP A 731 -16.21 1.14 -20.48
C ASP A 731 -16.20 -0.40 -20.40
N HIS A 732 -16.52 -0.95 -19.23
CA HIS A 732 -16.44 -2.37 -18.86
C HIS A 732 -15.07 -3.01 -19.12
N LYS A 733 -14.00 -2.20 -19.23
CA LYS A 733 -12.63 -2.69 -19.45
C LYS A 733 -11.93 -2.97 -18.13
N MET A 734 -10.75 -3.58 -18.25
CA MET A 734 -9.92 -3.98 -17.13
C MET A 734 -8.80 -2.95 -16.93
N GLN A 735 -8.77 -2.31 -15.77
CA GLN A 735 -7.86 -1.22 -15.42
C GLN A 735 -7.12 -1.53 -14.12
N ASN A 736 -5.85 -1.13 -14.05
CA ASN A 736 -5.08 -1.14 -12.81
C ASN A 736 -4.95 0.29 -12.29
N VAL A 737 -5.53 0.53 -11.12
CA VAL A 737 -5.52 1.84 -10.45
C VAL A 737 -4.58 1.87 -9.22
N GLY A 738 -3.71 0.87 -9.06
CA GLY A 738 -2.68 0.89 -8.03
C GLY A 738 -3.09 0.31 -6.68
N LEU A 739 -4.20 -0.40 -6.63
CA LEU A 739 -4.75 -1.00 -5.41
C LEU A 739 -4.57 -2.52 -5.36
N THR A 740 -3.58 -3.04 -6.08
CA THR A 740 -3.19 -4.46 -6.10
C THR A 740 -2.56 -4.90 -4.79
N TYR A 741 -1.93 -3.98 -4.04
CA TYR A 741 -1.10 -4.26 -2.86
C TYR A 741 -0.10 -5.39 -3.13
N TYR A 742 0.57 -5.31 -4.27
CA TYR A 742 1.48 -6.35 -4.73
C TYR A 742 2.54 -6.68 -3.68
N GLN A 743 2.65 -7.97 -3.38
CA GLN A 743 3.49 -8.55 -2.33
C GLN A 743 3.22 -8.03 -0.91
N GLY A 744 2.05 -7.43 -0.69
CA GLY A 744 1.58 -6.96 0.60
C GLY A 744 0.44 -7.81 1.16
N PHE A 745 0.02 -7.49 2.39
CA PHE A 745 -1.04 -8.24 3.09
C PHE A 745 -2.38 -8.28 2.34
N TYR A 746 -2.72 -7.21 1.60
CA TYR A 746 -3.96 -7.09 0.82
C TYR A 746 -3.78 -7.49 -0.65
N GLU A 747 -2.77 -8.31 -0.97
CA GLU A 747 -2.48 -8.66 -2.36
C GLU A 747 -3.70 -9.28 -3.07
N ASP A 748 -4.08 -8.65 -4.18
CA ASP A 748 -5.03 -9.20 -5.13
C ASP A 748 -4.61 -8.85 -6.56
N LEU A 749 -4.09 -9.85 -7.26
CA LEU A 749 -3.61 -9.71 -8.64
C LEU A 749 -4.74 -9.54 -9.67
N GLY A 750 -6.01 -9.55 -9.24
CA GLY A 750 -7.17 -9.26 -10.09
C GLY A 750 -7.33 -10.28 -11.23
N LEU A 751 -7.44 -9.79 -12.47
CA LEU A 751 -7.59 -10.61 -13.68
C LEU A 751 -6.47 -11.63 -13.88
N TYR A 752 -5.26 -11.37 -13.38
CA TYR A 752 -4.15 -12.32 -13.45
C TYR A 752 -4.49 -13.67 -12.81
N ASN A 753 -5.25 -13.66 -11.71
CA ASN A 753 -5.69 -14.89 -11.03
C ASN A 753 -6.65 -15.74 -11.90
N VAL A 754 -7.16 -15.17 -13.00
CA VAL A 754 -8.06 -15.82 -13.95
C VAL A 754 -7.31 -16.31 -15.19
N ASP A 755 -6.45 -15.48 -15.78
CA ASP A 755 -5.82 -15.77 -17.08
C ASP A 755 -4.31 -16.04 -17.05
N GLY A 756 -3.64 -15.81 -15.92
CA GLY A 756 -2.19 -16.00 -15.73
C GLY A 756 -1.29 -15.08 -16.54
N LYS A 757 -1.82 -14.01 -17.17
CA LYS A 757 -1.03 -13.13 -18.06
C LYS A 757 -0.41 -11.99 -17.27
N SER A 758 0.90 -11.78 -17.40
CA SER A 758 1.62 -10.62 -16.82
C SER A 758 0.93 -9.27 -17.04
N SER A 759 0.40 -9.06 -18.24
CA SER A 759 -0.31 -7.82 -18.60
C SER A 759 -1.68 -7.66 -17.90
N SER A 760 -2.18 -8.67 -17.19
CA SER A 760 -3.44 -8.68 -16.44
C SER A 760 -3.25 -8.40 -14.93
N VAL A 761 -2.02 -8.33 -14.44
CA VAL A 761 -1.72 -8.11 -13.02
C VAL A 761 -2.32 -6.79 -12.52
N GLY A 762 -3.08 -6.90 -11.43
CA GLY A 762 -3.68 -5.76 -10.75
C GLY A 762 -4.86 -5.14 -11.50
N LYS A 763 -5.29 -5.75 -12.60
CA LYS A 763 -6.41 -5.22 -13.38
C LYS A 763 -7.73 -5.72 -12.84
N PHE A 764 -8.62 -4.77 -12.60
CA PHE A 764 -10.00 -4.98 -12.21
C PHE A 764 -10.92 -4.29 -13.21
N LYS A 765 -12.14 -4.81 -13.33
CA LYS A 765 -13.16 -4.22 -14.18
C LYS A 765 -13.49 -2.80 -13.70
N THR A 766 -13.54 -1.84 -14.61
CA THR A 766 -14.08 -0.50 -14.36
C THR A 766 -15.54 -0.64 -13.88
N PRO A 767 -15.88 -0.34 -12.62
CA PRO A 767 -17.26 -0.45 -12.17
C PRO A 767 -18.12 0.65 -12.80
N SER A 768 -19.41 0.35 -13.01
CA SER A 768 -20.40 1.40 -13.28
C SER A 768 -20.44 2.38 -12.12
N LEU A 769 -20.51 3.69 -12.42
CA LEU A 769 -20.73 4.71 -11.40
C LEU A 769 -22.22 5.03 -11.18
N ARG A 770 -23.13 4.31 -11.83
CA ARG A 770 -24.56 4.38 -11.51
C ARG A 770 -24.75 3.95 -10.06
N ASP A 771 -25.49 4.76 -9.32
CA ASP A 771 -25.80 4.53 -7.90
C ASP A 771 -24.56 4.40 -6.99
N VAL A 772 -23.40 4.94 -7.41
CA VAL A 772 -22.12 4.81 -6.67
C VAL A 772 -22.17 5.41 -5.27
N MET A 773 -23.01 6.41 -5.00
CA MET A 773 -23.09 6.97 -3.65
C MET A 773 -23.86 6.07 -2.67
N ASN A 774 -24.50 5.00 -3.15
CA ASN A 774 -25.29 4.09 -2.31
C ASN A 774 -24.51 2.84 -1.82
N ASN A 775 -23.33 2.56 -2.39
CA ASN A 775 -22.61 1.28 -2.26
C ASN A 775 -21.22 1.38 -1.61
N HIS A 776 -21.05 2.33 -0.68
CA HIS A 776 -19.85 2.40 0.16
C HIS A 776 -19.71 1.15 1.07
N PRO A 777 -18.50 0.78 1.51
CA PRO A 777 -17.21 1.35 1.11
C PRO A 777 -16.78 0.90 -0.29
N TRP A 778 -15.89 1.66 -0.92
CA TRP A 778 -15.57 1.54 -2.35
C TRP A 778 -14.25 0.80 -2.65
N PHE A 779 -14.04 0.53 -3.95
CA PHE A 779 -13.04 -0.34 -4.55
C PHE A 779 -13.27 -1.83 -4.29
N HIS A 780 -12.54 -2.68 -5.01
CA HIS A 780 -12.69 -4.15 -4.92
C HIS A 780 -12.40 -4.69 -3.51
N ASN A 781 -11.65 -3.96 -2.69
CA ASN A 781 -11.27 -4.33 -1.33
C ASN A 781 -12.05 -3.58 -0.24
N GLY A 782 -12.93 -2.64 -0.60
CA GLY A 782 -13.79 -1.93 0.35
C GLY A 782 -13.03 -1.12 1.42
N LEU A 783 -11.78 -0.72 1.17
CA LEU A 783 -10.95 -0.04 2.17
C LEU A 783 -11.27 1.45 2.34
N LEU A 784 -12.00 2.04 1.40
CA LEU A 784 -12.21 3.49 1.32
C LEU A 784 -13.68 3.84 1.57
N ASP A 785 -13.94 4.65 2.59
CA ASP A 785 -15.31 5.03 3.00
C ASP A 785 -15.60 6.53 2.82
N THR A 786 -14.73 7.28 2.11
CA THR A 786 -14.99 8.69 1.77
C THR A 786 -14.77 8.98 0.28
N MET A 787 -15.79 9.51 -0.39
CA MET A 787 -15.71 9.82 -1.82
C MET A 787 -14.68 10.92 -2.11
N VAL A 788 -14.59 11.94 -1.26
CA VAL A 788 -13.55 12.98 -1.37
C VAL A 788 -12.15 12.38 -1.25
N GLY A 789 -11.94 11.38 -0.38
CA GLY A 789 -10.67 10.66 -0.28
C GLY A 789 -10.31 9.96 -1.58
N ILE A 790 -11.27 9.26 -2.20
CA ILE A 790 -11.10 8.58 -3.49
C ILE A 790 -10.74 9.57 -4.59
N ILE A 791 -11.50 10.67 -4.72
CA ILE A 791 -11.21 11.72 -5.71
C ILE A 791 -9.82 12.32 -5.49
N SER A 792 -9.41 12.49 -4.23
CA SER A 792 -8.06 13.00 -3.90
C SER A 792 -6.97 12.02 -4.29
N MET A 793 -7.19 10.71 -4.11
CA MET A 793 -6.25 9.68 -4.57
C MET A 793 -6.09 9.71 -6.09
N TYR A 794 -7.19 9.75 -6.84
CA TYR A 794 -7.14 9.90 -8.31
C TYR A 794 -6.46 11.21 -8.72
N SER A 795 -6.74 12.30 -8.01
CA SER A 795 -6.12 13.60 -8.27
C SER A 795 -4.61 13.59 -8.07
N ALA A 796 -4.10 12.79 -7.13
CA ALA A 796 -2.68 12.59 -6.89
C ALA A 796 -2.02 11.59 -7.86
N GLY A 797 -2.79 10.96 -8.76
CA GLY A 797 -2.32 9.94 -9.70
C GLY A 797 -2.37 8.51 -9.16
N MET A 798 -3.16 8.25 -8.12
CA MET A 798 -3.25 6.98 -7.37
C MET A 798 -1.93 6.55 -6.71
N ALA A 799 -1.99 5.49 -5.90
CA ALA A 799 -0.79 4.85 -5.39
C ALA A 799 -0.07 4.19 -6.56
N ASP A 800 1.15 4.62 -6.83
CA ASP A 800 2.05 3.82 -7.65
C ASP A 800 2.63 2.73 -6.74
N ASN A 801 2.61 1.49 -7.19
CA ASN A 801 3.49 0.50 -6.59
C ASN A 801 4.87 1.02 -6.98
N ALA A 802 5.57 1.68 -6.06
CA ALA A 802 6.80 2.35 -6.41
C ALA A 802 7.84 1.27 -6.71
N ALA A 803 8.23 1.19 -7.98
CA ALA A 803 9.30 0.31 -8.36
C ALA A 803 10.59 0.91 -7.81
N PHE A 804 11.28 0.18 -6.93
CA PHE A 804 12.71 0.41 -6.72
C PHE A 804 13.52 -0.08 -7.93
N GLY A 805 12.96 0.09 -9.14
CA GLY A 805 13.54 -0.24 -10.43
C GLY A 805 13.72 -1.72 -10.76
N TRP A 806 13.45 -2.61 -9.81
CA TRP A 806 13.41 -4.06 -10.04
C TRP A 806 12.20 -4.53 -10.86
N ASN A 807 11.17 -3.69 -10.98
CA ASN A 807 9.92 -4.01 -11.66
C ASN A 807 10.07 -4.44 -13.12
N LYS A 808 11.04 -3.87 -13.85
CA LYS A 808 11.27 -4.26 -15.25
C LYS A 808 11.79 -5.70 -15.40
N TYR A 809 12.29 -6.26 -14.31
CA TYR A 809 12.76 -7.65 -14.23
C TYR A 809 11.71 -8.58 -13.61
N ASP A 810 10.62 -8.03 -13.09
CA ASP A 810 9.51 -8.78 -12.51
C ASP A 810 8.37 -8.85 -13.53
N PRO A 811 8.18 -9.99 -14.23
CA PRO A 811 7.12 -10.12 -15.22
C PRO A 811 5.72 -10.03 -14.60
N THR A 812 5.60 -10.16 -13.28
CA THR A 812 4.34 -10.03 -12.54
C THR A 812 4.18 -8.67 -11.89
N TYR A 813 5.02 -7.68 -12.23
CA TYR A 813 4.89 -6.36 -11.66
C TYR A 813 3.61 -5.64 -12.12
N PRO A 814 2.78 -5.10 -11.20
CA PRO A 814 1.59 -4.36 -11.55
C PRO A 814 1.93 -3.00 -12.18
N VAL A 815 1.56 -2.82 -13.44
CA VAL A 815 1.70 -1.52 -14.14
C VAL A 815 0.37 -0.76 -14.09
N LEU A 816 0.40 0.49 -13.64
CA LEU A 816 -0.76 1.39 -13.67
C LEU A 816 -1.30 1.58 -15.09
N SER A 817 -2.61 1.67 -15.23
CA SER A 817 -3.24 2.02 -16.50
C SER A 817 -2.79 3.42 -16.96
N LYS A 818 -2.48 3.58 -18.25
CA LYS A 818 -1.96 4.84 -18.84
C LYS A 818 -2.88 6.05 -18.63
N GLN A 819 -4.17 5.82 -18.42
CA GLN A 819 -5.17 6.85 -18.13
C GLN A 819 -5.00 7.47 -16.72
N ILE A 820 -4.38 6.73 -15.79
CA ILE A 820 -4.12 7.16 -14.42
C ILE A 820 -2.87 8.06 -14.41
N ARG A 821 -3.08 9.33 -14.06
CA ARG A 821 -2.03 10.34 -13.94
C ARG A 821 -2.48 11.45 -12.99
N PRO A 822 -1.56 12.22 -12.40
CA PRO A 822 -1.92 13.36 -11.56
C PRO A 822 -2.85 14.33 -12.30
N LEU A 823 -3.92 14.75 -11.63
CA LEU A 823 -4.92 15.69 -12.14
C LEU A 823 -4.82 17.07 -11.48
N ASN A 824 -4.18 17.15 -10.30
CA ASN A 824 -4.01 18.38 -9.52
C ASN A 824 -5.32 19.14 -9.25
N LEU A 825 -6.44 18.43 -9.04
CA LEU A 825 -7.74 19.03 -8.74
C LEU A 825 -7.69 19.83 -7.44
N THR A 826 -8.33 20.99 -7.44
CA THR A 826 -8.58 21.76 -6.22
C THR A 826 -9.63 21.08 -5.34
N VAL A 827 -9.66 21.42 -4.05
CA VAL A 827 -10.71 20.96 -3.12
C VAL A 827 -12.11 21.34 -3.60
N ALA A 828 -12.26 22.49 -4.27
CA ALA A 828 -13.54 22.95 -4.80
C ALA A 828 -14.00 22.08 -5.98
N GLU A 829 -13.08 21.73 -6.89
CA GLU A 829 -13.35 20.81 -8.00
C GLU A 829 -13.70 19.40 -7.49
N ALA A 830 -12.96 18.89 -6.51
CA ALA A 830 -13.25 17.58 -5.90
C ALA A 830 -14.65 17.53 -5.27
N LYS A 831 -15.06 18.60 -4.57
CA LYS A 831 -16.41 18.73 -4.02
C LYS A 831 -17.48 18.88 -5.11
N ALA A 832 -17.17 19.50 -6.24
CA ALA A 832 -18.10 19.61 -7.36
C ALA A 832 -18.31 18.23 -8.02
N LEU A 833 -17.23 17.47 -8.22
CA LEU A 833 -17.29 16.07 -8.67
C LEU A 833 -18.14 15.19 -7.76
N GLU A 834 -17.92 15.22 -6.45
CA GLU A 834 -18.74 14.47 -5.49
C GLU A 834 -20.24 14.84 -5.59
N THR A 835 -20.54 16.13 -5.78
CA THR A 835 -21.93 16.59 -5.96
C THR A 835 -22.53 16.02 -7.26
N PHE A 836 -21.75 15.95 -8.34
CA PHE A 836 -22.18 15.31 -9.59
C PHE A 836 -22.34 13.78 -9.44
N LEU A 837 -21.46 13.09 -8.71
CA LEU A 837 -21.62 11.65 -8.41
C LEU A 837 -22.93 11.38 -7.63
N SER A 838 -23.34 12.32 -6.79
CA SER A 838 -24.65 12.27 -6.13
C SER A 838 -25.80 12.47 -7.13
N ALA A 839 -25.63 13.30 -8.16
CA ALA A 839 -26.65 13.54 -9.18
C ALA A 839 -26.88 12.34 -10.15
N ILE A 840 -25.86 11.51 -10.36
CA ILE A 840 -25.96 10.25 -11.14
C ILE A 840 -26.40 9.04 -10.28
N THR A 841 -26.53 9.23 -8.96
CA THR A 841 -27.02 8.23 -8.01
C THR A 841 -28.53 8.41 -7.84
N ALA A 842 -29.31 7.39 -8.21
CA ALA A 842 -30.74 7.36 -8.00
C ALA A 842 -31.10 6.88 -6.58
N PRO A 843 -32.32 7.16 -6.10
CA PRO A 843 -32.83 6.53 -4.89
C PRO A 843 -32.77 4.99 -5.00
N THR A 844 -32.31 4.33 -3.94
CA THR A 844 -32.13 2.88 -3.91
C THR A 844 -33.41 2.13 -4.31
N ARG A 845 -33.32 1.29 -5.35
CA ARG A 845 -34.40 0.37 -5.72
C ARG A 845 -34.42 -0.81 -4.75
N GLN A 846 -35.56 -1.08 -4.13
CA GLN A 846 -35.72 -2.23 -3.20
C GLN A 846 -36.58 -3.36 -3.77
N THR A 847 -37.28 -3.12 -4.89
CA THR A 847 -38.19 -4.07 -5.51
C THR A 847 -37.89 -4.23 -7.01
N PRO A 848 -38.20 -5.39 -7.61
CA PRO A 848 -38.08 -5.60 -9.06
C PRO A 848 -38.70 -4.48 -9.90
N ALA A 849 -38.07 -4.17 -11.03
CA ALA A 849 -38.65 -3.26 -12.01
C ALA A 849 -39.91 -3.84 -12.65
N THR A 850 -40.86 -2.95 -12.94
CA THR A 850 -42.09 -3.29 -13.66
C THR A 850 -41.78 -3.70 -15.10
N LYS A 851 -42.70 -4.44 -15.74
CA LYS A 851 -42.57 -4.80 -17.17
C LYS A 851 -42.32 -3.58 -18.06
N PHE A 852 -43.00 -2.47 -17.80
CA PHE A 852 -42.82 -1.21 -18.53
C PHE A 852 -41.41 -0.62 -18.35
N GLU A 853 -40.88 -0.66 -17.12
CA GLU A 853 -39.50 -0.24 -16.85
C GLU A 853 -38.48 -1.14 -17.54
N LEU A 854 -38.79 -2.43 -17.71
CA LEU A 854 -37.97 -3.41 -18.42
C LEU A 854 -38.13 -3.38 -19.95
N GLY A 855 -39.10 -2.63 -20.49
CA GLY A 855 -39.38 -2.61 -21.93
C GLY A 855 -40.04 -3.89 -22.44
N ILE A 856 -40.74 -4.62 -21.57
CA ILE A 856 -41.46 -5.85 -21.90
C ILE A 856 -42.95 -5.52 -22.09
N ASN A 857 -43.49 -5.92 -23.24
CA ASN A 857 -44.91 -5.76 -23.56
C ASN A 857 -45.81 -6.79 -22.86
#